data_AF-A0A7S4T1V6-F1
#
_entry.id   AF-A0A7S4T1V6-F1
#
_cell.length_a   1.000
_cell.length_b   1.000
_cell.length_c   1.000
_cell.angle_alpha   90.00
_cell.angle_beta   90.00
_cell.angle_gamma   90.00
#
_symmetry.space_group_name_H-M   'P 1'
#
loop_
_entity.id
_entity.type
_entity.pdbx_description
1 polymer ?
#
loop_
_entity_poly.entity_id
_entity_poly.type
_entity_poly.pdbx_seq_one_letter_code
_entity_poly.pdbx_strand_id
1 'polypeptide(L)'
;MSGRGGSAGLYAPEEMVLDLPRITELLNGFYGTMFSWGFNSRFGFGTNWSGTLSWTQASDASASEVIDEFATLLTAGRLSTENRALITEAYTAKYDSTGGWPNTKLEAAKKHALELVTSSAEFHTTNIVTKSGKDRNADATAIEDEDKNTTVDIENPTCGEAQRPTDATDADEEGAIVDTYEGIGGGYVQNLLGYADFPDNPTSTSSLTDLMEIGGTLGGQCGRRIATYITAPATGDYTFWIASDDSGSLYLSTNKCPTGKRLIAYNNRWTEPRQFKKETTQESAPIPLVAGETYYLEALYTNGGGANHFSVAWAVPGVGNPLDPVVIKSQYFHKSPSVSIETQAPTMSESPSSSPTIPPTQSPTERDYKAVVFLNLGGGVDSFNMLVPHTCVGTEGGYPYEGQTLDEQYQSARSSIALSKDDLHQIDSGNAAQPCTVFGLHPRLEALASLYREGDALFVANAGYMSDPDFRKTVGSLSGHSSMSHYAAKVDAYSRYGDTGVLGRMRDALISSGKLHTSAISIGGGAVSLNGQGGRSPGPVAVGTDGVPPFPEWIDDASFLNQVESLNNATTPDSGFMAEAWSSKLHRSLSVTNELREGLETAALATSFVLDKLGNPLGEQLKMVSRLQQVNVAGGVTRDFYNVGYGSFDHHRGLAEPLDAMFKLVDEALAAYAAELKAIGLWESTVLVETSEFGRQIGPNGNAGTDHGWGGHYFVIGGPVKGGRIVGKYPDELWLAMKAWGRRVVPTTPWDSIWQSVAEWMGVSGEEGLNEVCPNREKFDSETLFNAATMFTDSCADIGAVCTASADCCSLLCHGDGLCV
;
A
#
# COMPACT_ATOMS: atom_id res chain seq x y z
N MET A 1 15.84 0.60 21.71
CA MET A 1 14.86 -0.50 21.64
C MET A 1 15.10 -1.22 20.33
N SER A 2 15.69 -2.41 20.35
CA SER A 2 15.89 -3.23 19.14
C SER A 2 16.10 -4.68 19.55
N GLY A 3 15.13 -5.54 19.26
CA GLY A 3 15.25 -6.98 19.49
C GLY A 3 13.93 -7.70 19.30
N ARG A 4 13.87 -8.58 18.31
CA ARG A 4 12.79 -9.57 18.12
C ARG A 4 12.72 -10.47 19.36
N GLY A 5 11.65 -10.36 20.13
CA GLY A 5 11.27 -11.26 21.21
C GLY A 5 9.86 -11.77 20.95
N GLY A 6 9.69 -13.09 20.93
CA GLY A 6 8.46 -13.76 20.52
C GLY A 6 7.21 -13.37 21.31
N SER A 7 6.05 -13.54 20.65
CA SER A 7 4.68 -13.52 21.20
C SER A 7 4.15 -12.23 21.83
N ALA A 8 4.94 -11.17 21.94
CA ALA A 8 4.43 -9.81 22.10
C ALA A 8 4.63 -9.11 20.76
N GLY A 9 3.54 -8.75 20.07
CA GLY A 9 3.56 -8.09 18.75
C GLY A 9 4.12 -6.66 18.79
N LEU A 10 5.36 -6.49 19.24
CA LEU A 10 6.07 -5.22 19.20
C LEU A 10 6.78 -5.11 17.86
N TYR A 11 6.21 -4.27 17.00
CA TYR A 11 6.77 -3.87 15.72
C TYR A 11 7.71 -2.67 15.91
N ALA A 12 8.59 -2.43 14.95
CA ALA A 12 9.36 -1.18 14.93
C ALA A 12 8.38 0.01 14.84
N PRO A 13 8.54 1.10 15.59
CA PRO A 13 7.66 2.27 15.51
C PRO A 13 7.44 2.76 14.07
N GLU A 14 8.47 2.64 13.23
CA GLU A 14 8.45 2.98 11.81
C GLU A 14 7.49 2.10 10.99
N GLU A 15 7.30 0.83 11.38
CA GLU A 15 6.32 -0.08 10.75
C GLU A 15 4.90 0.16 11.28
N MET A 16 4.74 0.65 12.52
CA MET A 16 3.42 0.96 13.12
C MET A 16 2.82 2.28 12.61
N VAL A 17 3.66 3.24 12.24
CA VAL A 17 3.25 4.52 11.63
C VAL A 17 2.62 4.35 10.23
N LEU A 18 2.72 3.16 9.63
CA LEU A 18 2.18 2.87 8.31
C LEU A 18 0.67 2.55 8.29
N ASP A 19 0.08 2.19 9.44
CA ASP A 19 -1.30 1.72 9.54
C ASP A 19 -2.12 2.60 10.49
N LEU A 20 -3.04 3.38 9.92
CA LEU A 20 -3.66 4.53 10.60
C LEU A 20 -4.35 4.14 11.92
N PRO A 21 -5.38 3.27 11.97
CA PRO A 21 -5.98 2.83 13.23
C PRO A 21 -5.05 2.16 14.23
N ARG A 22 -3.94 1.55 13.76
CA ARG A 22 -2.96 0.95 14.67
C ARG A 22 -2.16 1.98 15.46
N ILE A 23 -2.08 3.22 15.00
CA ILE A 23 -1.53 4.32 15.82
C ILE A 23 -2.41 4.53 17.05
N THR A 24 -3.74 4.51 16.89
CA THR A 24 -4.70 4.57 17.99
C THR A 24 -4.58 3.36 18.91
N GLU A 25 -4.43 2.13 18.38
CA GLU A 25 -4.19 0.93 19.19
C GLU A 25 -2.88 0.99 19.98
N LEU A 26 -1.82 1.48 19.35
CA LEU A 26 -0.52 1.67 19.99
C LEU A 26 -0.64 2.65 21.16
N LEU A 27 -1.29 3.80 20.93
CA LEU A 27 -1.59 4.78 21.98
C LEU A 27 -2.46 4.18 23.07
N ASN A 28 -3.52 3.43 22.73
CA ASN A 28 -4.35 2.71 23.70
C ASN A 28 -3.55 1.70 24.53
N GLY A 29 -2.56 1.03 23.94
CA GLY A 29 -1.64 0.15 24.65
C GLY A 29 -0.75 0.91 25.64
N PHE A 30 -0.17 2.02 25.21
CA PHE A 30 0.60 2.92 26.09
C PHE A 30 -0.29 3.45 27.22
N TYR A 31 -1.44 4.01 26.88
CA TYR A 31 -2.39 4.55 27.81
C TYR A 31 -2.91 3.50 28.79
N GLY A 32 -3.32 2.32 28.32
CA GLY A 32 -3.81 1.25 29.19
C GLY A 32 -2.76 0.78 30.20
N THR A 33 -1.51 0.64 29.78
CA THR A 33 -0.41 0.25 30.67
C THR A 33 -0.01 1.37 31.63
N MET A 34 0.04 2.61 31.16
CA MET A 34 0.50 3.79 31.92
C MET A 34 -0.58 4.35 32.84
N PHE A 35 -1.85 4.33 32.42
CA PHE A 35 -3.03 4.64 33.24
C PHE A 35 -3.18 3.64 34.39
N SER A 36 -3.05 2.34 34.11
CA SER A 36 -3.23 1.30 35.13
C SER A 36 -2.10 1.28 36.15
N TRP A 37 -0.85 1.52 35.71
CA TRP A 37 0.33 1.22 36.53
C TRP A 37 1.38 2.34 36.64
N GLY A 38 1.39 3.34 35.74
CA GLY A 38 2.36 4.45 35.76
C GLY A 38 3.81 3.96 35.90
N PHE A 39 4.59 4.65 36.74
CA PHE A 39 5.97 4.23 37.11
C PHE A 39 6.01 3.29 38.34
N ASN A 40 4.97 2.47 38.55
CA ASN A 40 4.93 1.52 39.67
C ASN A 40 5.78 0.27 39.37
N SER A 41 6.56 -0.15 40.37
CA SER A 41 7.49 -1.29 40.33
C SER A 41 6.86 -2.66 40.14
N ARG A 42 5.53 -2.81 40.24
CA ARG A 42 4.86 -4.12 40.18
C ARG A 42 4.30 -4.50 38.80
N PHE A 43 3.91 -3.53 37.98
CA PHE A 43 3.22 -3.75 36.70
C PHE A 43 3.40 -2.61 35.66
N GLY A 44 4.23 -1.59 35.95
CA GLY A 44 4.60 -0.52 35.02
C GLY A 44 5.66 -0.98 34.01
N PHE A 45 6.55 -0.10 33.55
CA PHE A 45 7.71 -0.48 32.70
C PHE A 45 8.59 -1.54 33.39
N GLY A 46 8.26 -2.82 33.16
CA GLY A 46 8.99 -4.02 33.59
C GLY A 46 8.24 -4.88 34.61
N THR A 47 7.92 -6.13 34.23
CA THR A 47 7.72 -7.20 35.22
C THR A 47 8.67 -8.37 35.00
N ASN A 48 9.34 -8.70 36.09
CA ASN A 48 10.16 -9.87 36.41
C ASN A 48 11.60 -9.94 35.85
N TRP A 49 12.52 -9.67 36.80
CA TRP A 49 13.92 -10.11 36.92
C TRP A 49 15.03 -9.26 36.30
N SER A 50 14.78 -8.10 35.66
CA SER A 50 15.87 -7.27 35.11
C SER A 50 15.58 -5.76 34.98
N GLY A 51 15.36 -5.06 36.10
CA GLY A 51 15.41 -3.57 36.16
C GLY A 51 14.08 -2.90 36.45
N THR A 52 14.11 -1.87 37.33
CA THR A 52 12.94 -1.06 37.72
C THR A 52 13.12 0.39 37.26
N LEU A 53 12.19 0.92 36.48
CA LEU A 53 12.02 2.37 36.29
C LEU A 53 10.93 2.85 37.25
N SER A 54 11.30 3.05 38.52
CA SER A 54 10.42 3.67 39.52
C SER A 54 10.77 5.14 39.63
N TRP A 55 9.78 6.01 39.45
CA TRP A 55 9.91 7.45 39.59
C TRP A 55 8.99 7.97 40.70
N THR A 56 9.45 8.96 41.46
CA THR A 56 8.68 9.61 42.52
C THR A 56 9.05 11.08 42.54
N GLN A 57 8.07 11.96 42.30
CA GLN A 57 8.29 13.41 42.39
C GLN A 57 8.71 13.85 43.79
N ALA A 58 9.40 14.99 43.86
CA ALA A 58 9.57 15.72 45.11
C ALA A 58 8.21 16.18 45.68
N SER A 59 8.13 16.30 47.01
CA SER A 59 6.88 16.61 47.73
C SER A 59 6.32 18.01 47.45
N ASP A 60 7.15 18.92 46.97
CA ASP A 60 6.87 20.33 46.72
C ASP A 60 7.10 20.75 45.24
N ALA A 61 7.32 19.78 44.35
CA ALA A 61 7.51 20.04 42.93
C ALA A 61 6.28 20.74 42.32
N SER A 62 6.53 21.86 41.64
CA SER A 62 5.58 22.53 40.76
C SER A 62 5.26 21.68 39.53
N ALA A 63 4.16 22.00 38.85
CA ALA A 63 3.79 21.32 37.61
C ALA A 63 4.92 21.37 36.56
N SER A 64 5.56 22.54 36.38
CA SER A 64 6.69 22.70 35.45
C SER A 64 7.89 21.82 35.81
N GLU A 65 8.22 21.68 37.10
CA GLU A 65 9.33 20.81 37.54
C GLU A 65 9.02 19.33 37.25
N VAL A 66 7.76 18.91 37.45
CA VAL A 66 7.32 17.56 37.08
C VAL A 66 7.43 17.32 35.56
N ILE A 67 7.01 18.29 34.74
CA ILE A 67 7.07 18.16 33.28
C ILE A 67 8.51 18.18 32.76
N ASP A 68 9.40 18.98 33.36
CA ASP A 68 10.82 18.95 33.01
C ASP A 68 11.48 17.61 33.34
N GLU A 69 11.14 16.99 34.48
CA GLU A 69 11.60 15.64 34.79
C GLU A 69 11.07 14.61 33.77
N PHE A 70 9.80 14.70 33.37
CA PHE A 70 9.24 13.83 32.32
C PHE A 70 9.92 14.03 30.98
N ALA A 71 10.18 15.28 30.59
CA ALA A 71 10.92 15.60 29.38
C ALA A 71 12.29 14.92 29.39
N THR A 72 13.04 15.02 30.49
CA THR A 72 14.33 14.35 30.66
C THR A 72 14.21 12.83 30.59
N LEU A 73 13.27 12.23 31.33
CA LEU A 73 13.17 10.77 31.45
C LEU A 73 12.67 10.09 30.18
N LEU A 74 11.70 10.70 29.49
CA LEU A 74 10.96 10.06 28.39
C LEU A 74 11.46 10.50 27.02
N THR A 75 12.00 11.71 26.90
CA THR A 75 12.44 12.28 25.61
C THR A 75 13.92 12.66 25.64
N ALA A 76 14.68 12.31 26.68
CA ALA A 76 16.05 12.78 26.92
C ALA A 76 16.18 14.32 26.85
N GLY A 77 15.14 15.03 27.28
CA GLY A 77 15.06 16.49 27.32
C GLY A 77 14.67 17.16 25.99
N ARG A 78 14.26 16.37 24.97
CA ARG A 78 13.94 16.89 23.63
C ARG A 78 12.56 17.53 23.50
N LEU A 79 11.64 17.30 24.45
CA LEU A 79 10.30 17.89 24.44
C LEU A 79 10.38 19.42 24.23
N SER A 80 9.69 19.94 23.21
CA SER A 80 9.76 21.36 22.84
C SER A 80 9.20 22.27 23.96
N THR A 81 9.64 23.53 23.99
CA THR A 81 9.14 24.53 24.98
C THR A 81 7.62 24.70 24.88
N GLU A 82 7.09 24.65 23.66
CA GLU A 82 5.65 24.74 23.39
C GLU A 82 4.91 23.51 23.92
N ASN A 83 5.37 22.29 23.59
CA ASN A 83 4.75 21.07 24.11
C ASN A 83 4.86 20.98 25.64
N ARG A 84 5.97 21.43 26.25
CA ARG A 84 6.08 21.52 27.72
C ARG A 84 5.04 22.45 28.32
N ALA A 85 4.80 23.60 27.70
CA ALA A 85 3.78 24.55 28.17
C ALA A 85 2.38 23.93 28.09
N LEU A 86 2.03 23.33 26.95
CA LEU A 86 0.74 22.65 26.75
C LEU A 86 0.52 21.53 27.77
N ILE A 87 1.53 20.70 28.01
CA ILE A 87 1.45 19.59 28.98
C ILE A 87 1.36 20.12 30.42
N THR A 88 2.06 21.21 30.74
CA THR A 88 1.99 21.84 32.08
C THR A 88 0.62 22.43 32.35
N GLU A 89 0.01 23.06 31.35
CA GLU A 89 -1.37 23.56 31.43
C GLU A 89 -2.36 22.41 31.62
N ALA A 90 -2.26 21.37 30.80
CA ALA A 90 -3.12 20.18 30.90
C ALA A 90 -2.97 19.47 32.26
N TYR A 91 -1.74 19.35 32.77
CA TYR A 91 -1.46 18.82 34.10
C TYR A 91 -2.21 19.61 35.19
N THR A 92 -2.10 20.94 35.14
CA THR A 92 -2.72 21.83 36.13
C THR A 92 -4.25 21.74 36.06
N ALA A 93 -4.82 21.79 34.85
CA ALA A 93 -6.25 21.65 34.62
C ALA A 93 -6.78 20.29 35.12
N LYS A 94 -6.04 19.19 34.89
CA LYS A 94 -6.41 17.86 35.39
C LYS A 94 -6.34 17.80 36.92
N TYR A 95 -5.31 18.39 37.53
CA TYR A 95 -5.20 18.47 38.98
C TYR A 95 -6.38 19.22 39.59
N ASP A 96 -6.79 20.34 38.98
CA ASP A 96 -7.85 21.18 39.52
C ASP A 96 -9.23 20.54 39.39
N SER A 97 -9.51 19.91 38.24
CA SER A 97 -10.79 19.25 37.93
C SER A 97 -11.00 17.91 38.66
N THR A 98 -9.93 17.20 39.03
CA THR A 98 -10.05 15.88 39.68
C THR A 98 -10.63 16.01 41.09
N GLY A 99 -11.72 15.33 41.42
CA GLY A 99 -12.22 15.30 42.81
C GLY A 99 -11.34 14.48 43.76
N GLY A 100 -11.36 14.79 45.05
CA GLY A 100 -10.78 13.95 46.10
C GLY A 100 -9.53 14.52 46.79
N TRP A 101 -8.75 13.63 47.42
CA TRP A 101 -7.57 14.00 48.20
C TRP A 101 -6.43 14.52 47.31
N PRO A 102 -5.54 15.39 47.81
CA PRO A 102 -4.43 15.95 47.03
C PRO A 102 -3.59 14.90 46.30
N ASN A 103 -3.33 13.75 46.93
CA ASN A 103 -2.59 12.65 46.31
C ASN A 103 -3.35 12.03 45.12
N THR A 104 -4.68 11.92 45.21
CA THR A 104 -5.51 11.41 44.11
C THR A 104 -5.48 12.36 42.91
N LYS A 105 -5.60 13.68 43.17
CA LYS A 105 -5.48 14.71 42.14
C LYS A 105 -4.12 14.68 41.44
N LEU A 106 -3.06 14.56 42.24
CA LEU A 106 -1.69 14.52 41.79
C LEU A 106 -1.41 13.28 40.90
N GLU A 107 -1.88 12.11 41.31
CA GLU A 107 -1.75 10.90 40.51
C GLU A 107 -2.52 10.98 39.19
N ALA A 108 -3.72 11.58 39.19
CA ALA A 108 -4.47 11.82 37.95
C ALA A 108 -3.74 12.78 37.00
N ALA A 109 -3.20 13.89 37.52
CA ALA A 109 -2.45 14.87 36.73
C ALA A 109 -1.16 14.30 36.13
N LYS A 110 -0.41 13.49 36.89
CA LYS A 110 0.79 12.80 36.40
C LYS A 110 0.47 11.83 35.27
N LYS A 111 -0.58 11.02 35.42
CA LYS A 111 -1.01 10.06 34.38
C LYS A 111 -1.39 10.79 33.09
N HIS A 112 -2.15 11.87 33.22
CA HIS A 112 -2.56 12.71 32.09
C HIS A 112 -1.36 13.33 31.35
N ALA A 113 -0.40 13.90 32.08
CA ALA A 113 0.82 14.42 31.46
C ALA A 113 1.66 13.33 30.80
N LEU A 114 1.73 12.15 31.42
CA LEU A 114 2.46 10.99 30.92
C LEU A 114 1.85 10.47 29.60
N GLU A 115 0.52 10.42 29.50
CA GLU A 115 -0.22 10.08 28.26
C GLU A 115 0.07 11.10 27.15
N LEU A 116 0.05 12.40 27.46
CA LEU A 116 0.35 13.45 26.49
C LEU A 116 1.79 13.39 25.97
N VAL A 117 2.79 13.19 26.85
CA VAL A 117 4.19 13.03 26.42
C VAL A 117 4.33 11.86 25.45
N THR A 118 3.68 10.73 25.72
CA THR A 118 3.73 9.57 24.81
C THR A 118 2.98 9.75 23.49
N SER A 119 2.17 10.80 23.35
CA SER A 119 1.52 11.11 22.07
C SER A 119 2.36 12.04 21.19
N SER A 120 3.39 12.68 21.75
CA SER A 120 4.17 13.71 21.07
C SER A 120 5.25 13.11 20.17
N ALA A 121 5.55 13.79 19.05
CA ALA A 121 6.60 13.37 18.13
C ALA A 121 7.98 13.23 18.80
N GLU A 122 8.29 13.99 19.85
CA GLU A 122 9.56 13.93 20.59
C GLU A 122 9.76 12.63 21.36
N PHE A 123 8.67 11.94 21.72
CA PHE A 123 8.74 10.61 22.33
C PHE A 123 9.07 9.52 21.30
N HIS A 124 8.55 9.67 20.09
CA HIS A 124 8.72 8.70 19.01
C HIS A 124 9.96 8.91 18.15
N THR A 125 10.69 10.01 18.35
CA THR A 125 11.83 10.38 17.52
C THR A 125 13.03 10.86 18.34
N THR A 126 14.20 10.83 17.72
CA THR A 126 15.46 11.29 18.32
C THR A 126 15.74 12.77 18.04
N ASN A 127 14.90 13.45 17.27
CA ASN A 127 15.11 14.82 16.82
C ASN A 127 14.49 15.83 17.79
N ILE A 128 14.98 17.07 17.74
CA ILE A 128 14.30 18.20 18.37
C ILE A 128 13.14 18.59 17.45
N VAL A 129 11.94 18.76 18.02
CA VAL A 129 10.75 19.14 17.25
C VAL A 129 10.49 20.63 17.43
N THR A 130 10.32 21.32 16.31
CA THR A 130 10.00 22.74 16.23
C THR A 130 8.65 22.89 15.52
N LYS A 131 7.75 23.69 16.08
CA LYS A 131 6.43 23.95 15.48
C LYS A 131 6.52 25.10 14.48
N SER A 132 5.79 24.95 13.38
CA SER A 132 5.70 25.97 12.32
C SER A 132 4.68 27.07 12.64
N GLY A 133 3.86 26.87 13.68
CA GLY A 133 2.73 27.76 14.02
C GLY A 133 1.52 27.62 13.09
N LYS A 134 1.56 26.71 12.11
CA LYS A 134 0.41 26.39 11.25
C LYS A 134 -0.46 25.33 11.91
N ASP A 135 -1.77 25.52 11.82
CA ASP A 135 -2.75 24.49 12.16
C ASP A 135 -2.80 23.44 11.04
N ARG A 136 -2.80 22.14 11.40
CA ARG A 136 -2.96 21.06 10.42
C ARG A 136 -4.41 20.91 9.96
N ASN A 137 -5.38 21.36 10.76
CA ASN A 137 -6.81 21.26 10.47
C ASN A 137 -7.34 22.44 9.61
N ALA A 138 -6.56 23.51 9.44
CA ALA A 138 -6.90 24.62 8.56
C ALA A 138 -6.96 24.21 7.06
N ASP A 139 -6.24 23.16 6.67
CA ASP A 139 -6.33 22.54 5.34
C ASP A 139 -7.30 21.34 5.31
N ALA A 140 -7.72 20.80 6.47
CA ALA A 140 -8.66 19.68 6.54
C ALA A 140 -10.11 20.12 6.24
N THR A 141 -10.46 21.37 6.57
CA THR A 141 -11.76 21.97 6.21
C THR A 141 -11.85 22.47 4.76
N ALA A 142 -10.72 22.55 4.05
CA ALA A 142 -10.69 22.89 2.62
C ALA A 142 -11.06 21.70 1.71
N ILE A 143 -11.14 20.48 2.25
CA ILE A 143 -11.49 19.28 1.48
C ILE A 143 -13.01 19.19 1.21
N GLU A 144 -13.85 19.94 1.95
CA GLU A 144 -15.31 19.83 1.79
C GLU A 144 -15.96 20.78 0.77
N ASP A 145 -15.24 21.77 0.22
CA ASP A 145 -15.84 22.74 -0.72
C ASP A 145 -15.04 23.04 -2.02
N GLU A 146 -13.75 22.71 -2.14
CA GLU A 146 -13.01 22.96 -3.41
C GLU A 146 -13.15 21.87 -4.47
N ASP A 147 -13.60 20.66 -4.13
CA ASP A 147 -13.73 19.56 -5.10
C ASP A 147 -15.06 19.55 -5.88
N LYS A 148 -15.95 20.52 -5.64
CA LYS A 148 -17.29 20.54 -6.29
C LYS A 148 -17.36 21.22 -7.64
N ASN A 149 -16.38 22.00 -8.11
CA ASN A 149 -16.51 22.61 -9.44
C ASN A 149 -15.23 23.19 -10.09
N THR A 150 -14.14 22.43 -10.16
CA THR A 150 -13.00 22.79 -11.01
C THR A 150 -12.52 21.60 -11.81
N THR A 151 -12.91 21.59 -13.08
CA THR A 151 -12.08 21.08 -14.17
C THR A 151 -10.75 21.81 -14.10
N VAL A 152 -9.75 21.17 -13.49
CA VAL A 152 -8.36 21.58 -13.67
C VAL A 152 -7.89 20.80 -14.88
N ASP A 153 -7.80 21.50 -16.02
CA ASP A 153 -6.99 21.05 -17.14
C ASP A 153 -5.61 20.69 -16.59
N ILE A 154 -5.18 19.45 -16.85
CA ILE A 154 -3.88 18.95 -16.45
C ILE A 154 -2.83 19.65 -17.31
N GLU A 155 -2.46 20.86 -16.91
CA GLU A 155 -1.15 21.42 -17.19
C GLU A 155 -0.22 21.06 -16.03
N ASN A 156 0.96 20.56 -16.39
CA ASN A 156 2.06 20.18 -15.50
C ASN A 156 2.21 21.14 -14.30
N PRO A 157 2.45 20.67 -13.07
CA PRO A 157 2.73 21.56 -11.96
C PRO A 157 4.04 22.31 -12.24
N THR A 158 3.92 23.55 -12.71
CA THR A 158 5.03 24.48 -12.85
C THR A 158 5.48 24.91 -11.46
N CYS A 159 6.77 24.79 -11.15
CA CYS A 159 7.39 25.55 -10.06
C CYS A 159 7.01 27.02 -10.25
N GLY A 160 6.32 27.59 -9.25
CA GLY A 160 5.60 28.85 -9.38
C GLY A 160 6.35 29.90 -10.18
N GLU A 161 5.84 30.22 -11.37
CA GLU A 161 6.17 31.47 -12.03
C GLU A 161 5.45 32.57 -11.25
N ALA A 162 6.19 33.27 -10.38
CA ALA A 162 5.78 34.61 -10.01
C ALA A 162 5.66 35.42 -11.31
N GLN A 163 4.46 35.94 -11.61
CA GLN A 163 4.34 36.93 -12.67
C GLN A 163 5.25 38.11 -12.34
N ARG A 164 6.27 38.24 -13.18
CA ARG A 164 7.36 39.22 -13.10
C ARG A 164 6.79 40.64 -13.22
N PRO A 165 7.07 41.56 -12.28
CA PRO A 165 6.98 42.98 -12.55
C PRO A 165 7.91 43.30 -13.72
N THR A 166 7.43 44.02 -14.73
CA THR A 166 8.09 44.24 -16.02
C THR A 166 9.37 45.09 -16.00
N ASP A 167 10.07 45.23 -14.88
CA ASP A 167 11.34 45.96 -14.80
C ASP A 167 12.25 45.40 -13.70
N ALA A 168 12.94 44.28 -13.99
CA ALA A 168 14.15 43.89 -13.26
C ALA A 168 15.01 42.98 -14.15
N THR A 169 16.18 43.48 -14.56
CA THR A 169 17.23 42.73 -15.25
C THR A 169 18.04 41.96 -14.21
N ASP A 170 17.68 40.71 -13.94
CA ASP A 170 18.57 39.79 -13.21
C ASP A 170 19.21 38.84 -14.23
N ALA A 171 20.54 38.87 -14.30
CA ALA A 171 21.34 38.04 -15.18
C ALA A 171 21.49 36.63 -14.57
N ASP A 172 21.28 35.60 -15.37
CA ASP A 172 21.65 34.21 -15.03
C ASP A 172 23.17 34.15 -14.84
N GLU A 173 23.66 34.09 -13.60
CA GLU A 173 25.09 33.90 -13.36
C GLU A 173 25.50 32.49 -13.81
N GLU A 174 26.37 32.40 -14.84
CA GLU A 174 27.04 31.15 -15.26
C GLU A 174 27.72 30.48 -14.05
N GLY A 175 27.52 29.18 -13.91
CA GLY A 175 28.19 28.39 -12.88
C GLY A 175 27.26 27.57 -11.97
N ALA A 176 27.86 26.81 -11.05
CA ALA A 176 27.14 25.97 -10.09
C ALA A 176 27.52 26.35 -8.66
N ILE A 177 26.57 26.23 -7.72
CA ILE A 177 26.83 26.42 -6.28
C ILE A 177 27.47 25.14 -5.74
N VAL A 178 28.58 25.28 -5.03
CA VAL A 178 29.27 24.17 -4.37
C VAL A 178 29.31 24.40 -2.87
N ASP A 179 28.49 23.64 -2.16
CA ASP A 179 28.41 23.60 -0.71
C ASP A 179 29.37 22.53 -0.18
N THR A 180 30.31 22.91 0.68
CA THR A 180 31.34 22.05 1.26
C THR A 180 31.11 21.86 2.75
N TYR A 181 31.16 20.60 3.18
CA TYR A 181 30.98 20.17 4.56
C TYR A 181 32.26 19.45 5.00
N GLU A 182 33.00 20.02 5.95
CA GLU A 182 34.25 19.45 6.46
C GLU A 182 34.02 18.43 7.59
N GLY A 183 34.95 17.50 7.78
CA GLY A 183 34.89 16.51 8.86
C GLY A 183 34.00 15.28 8.59
N ILE A 184 33.54 15.11 7.35
CA ILE A 184 32.74 13.94 6.94
C ILE A 184 33.66 12.76 6.66
N GLY A 185 33.84 11.90 7.66
CA GLY A 185 34.62 10.67 7.55
C GLY A 185 33.90 9.53 6.83
N GLY A 186 34.63 8.50 6.41
CA GLY A 186 34.09 7.22 5.93
C GLY A 186 33.86 7.09 4.43
N GLY A 187 33.96 8.16 3.63
CA GLY A 187 34.01 8.09 2.16
C GLY A 187 32.72 7.63 1.46
N TYR A 188 31.56 7.65 2.13
CA TYR A 188 30.25 7.28 1.59
C TYR A 188 29.31 8.49 1.52
N VAL A 189 28.61 8.69 0.39
CA VAL A 189 27.61 9.78 0.21
C VAL A 189 26.52 9.76 1.28
N GLN A 190 26.19 8.59 1.83
CA GLN A 190 25.25 8.45 2.94
C GLN A 190 25.71 9.19 4.20
N ASN A 191 27.03 9.34 4.40
CA ASN A 191 27.57 10.11 5.53
C ASN A 191 27.37 11.62 5.34
N LEU A 192 27.31 12.10 4.09
CA LEU A 192 26.94 13.48 3.78
C LEU A 192 25.43 13.70 3.92
N LEU A 193 24.61 12.77 3.41
CA LEU A 193 23.16 12.83 3.56
C LEU A 193 22.70 12.73 5.03
N GLY A 194 23.47 12.03 5.86
CA GLY A 194 23.25 11.94 7.30
C GLY A 194 24.00 13.00 8.11
N TYR A 195 24.71 13.93 7.47
CA TYR A 195 25.41 15.00 8.17
C TYR A 195 24.40 16.04 8.64
N ALA A 196 24.41 16.37 9.93
CA ALA A 196 23.37 17.17 10.57
C ALA A 196 23.17 18.56 9.93
N ASP A 197 24.24 19.11 9.36
CA ASP A 197 24.23 20.43 8.72
C ASP A 197 23.85 20.39 7.24
N PHE A 198 23.75 19.20 6.62
CA PHE A 198 23.40 19.05 5.21
C PHE A 198 21.87 19.07 5.00
N PRO A 199 21.33 19.79 3.98
CA PRO A 199 22.03 20.59 2.97
C PRO A 199 22.11 22.09 3.28
N ASP A 200 21.68 22.53 4.46
CA ASP A 200 21.34 23.94 4.71
C ASP A 200 22.46 24.78 5.33
N ASN A 201 23.42 24.14 6.01
CA ASN A 201 24.49 24.82 6.76
C ASN A 201 25.90 24.36 6.34
N PRO A 202 26.32 24.60 5.09
CA PRO A 202 27.67 24.21 4.65
C PRO A 202 28.78 24.92 5.42
N THR A 203 29.88 24.22 5.67
CA THR A 203 31.11 24.79 6.22
C THR A 203 31.64 25.92 5.35
N SER A 204 31.53 25.79 4.03
CA SER A 204 31.79 26.87 3.08
C SER A 204 31.03 26.68 1.77
N THR A 205 30.66 27.78 1.12
CA THR A 205 30.06 27.77 -0.21
C THR A 205 31.00 28.44 -1.22
N SER A 206 31.15 27.83 -2.38
CA SER A 206 31.96 28.32 -3.50
C SER A 206 31.22 28.17 -4.83
N SER A 207 31.84 28.50 -5.96
CA SER A 207 31.24 28.34 -7.27
C SER A 207 32.16 27.62 -8.26
N LEU A 208 31.57 26.76 -9.09
CA LEU A 208 32.19 26.21 -10.28
C LEU A 208 31.88 27.10 -11.48
N THR A 209 32.89 27.48 -12.26
CA THR A 209 32.74 28.47 -13.34
C THR A 209 33.28 28.03 -14.70
N ASP A 210 33.83 26.81 -14.82
CA ASP A 210 34.43 26.32 -16.07
C ASP A 210 33.92 24.93 -16.46
N LEU A 211 34.21 23.90 -15.67
CA LEU A 211 33.74 22.53 -15.88
C LEU A 211 32.92 22.06 -14.69
N MET A 212 32.00 21.12 -14.90
CA MET A 212 31.39 20.29 -13.83
C MET A 212 32.42 19.31 -13.29
N GLU A 213 33.52 19.85 -12.81
CA GLU A 213 34.67 19.10 -12.32
C GLU A 213 35.34 19.86 -11.18
N ILE A 214 35.64 19.12 -10.12
CA ILE A 214 36.39 19.56 -8.97
C ILE A 214 37.65 18.70 -8.89
N GLY A 215 38.81 19.32 -8.76
CA GLY A 215 40.08 18.63 -8.52
C GLY A 215 40.94 19.35 -7.49
N GLY A 216 41.78 18.61 -6.75
CA GLY A 216 42.79 19.20 -5.87
C GLY A 216 43.37 18.25 -4.83
N THR A 217 44.41 18.71 -4.13
CA THR A 217 45.09 18.04 -3.00
C THR A 217 44.72 18.67 -1.66
N LEU A 218 43.43 18.92 -1.42
CA LEU A 218 42.95 19.31 -0.10
C LEU A 218 42.86 18.05 0.77
N GLY A 219 43.94 17.71 1.46
CA GLY A 219 44.08 16.48 2.25
C GLY A 219 43.22 16.41 3.52
N GLY A 220 41.89 16.45 3.39
CA GLY A 220 40.94 16.39 4.50
C GLY A 220 39.62 15.70 4.14
N GLN A 221 38.97 15.15 5.17
CA GLN A 221 37.66 14.50 5.10
C GLN A 221 36.57 15.52 4.81
N CYS A 222 35.82 15.36 3.73
CA CYS A 222 34.75 16.29 3.37
C CYS A 222 33.65 15.64 2.51
N GLY A 223 32.48 16.27 2.51
CA GLY A 223 31.42 16.01 1.53
C GLY A 223 31.01 17.31 0.86
N ARG A 224 30.57 17.25 -0.39
CA ARG A 224 30.08 18.41 -1.11
C ARG A 224 28.79 18.14 -1.87
N ARG A 225 27.98 19.18 -1.98
CA ARG A 225 26.82 19.27 -2.86
C ARG A 225 27.07 20.31 -3.93
N ILE A 226 26.92 19.90 -5.18
CA ILE A 226 26.92 20.78 -6.35
C ILE A 226 25.48 20.89 -6.80
N ALA A 227 24.88 22.07 -6.67
CA ALA A 227 23.50 22.33 -7.09
C ALA A 227 23.48 23.38 -8.22
N THR A 228 22.76 23.07 -9.29
CA THR A 228 22.74 23.89 -10.50
C THR A 228 21.55 23.56 -11.37
N TYR A 229 21.36 24.36 -12.40
CA TYR A 229 20.45 24.09 -13.50
C TYR A 229 21.25 23.87 -14.77
N ILE A 230 20.87 22.88 -15.58
CA ILE A 230 21.48 22.64 -16.89
C ILE A 230 20.51 22.97 -18.01
N THR A 231 21.01 23.54 -19.11
CA THR A 231 20.22 23.79 -20.33
C THR A 231 20.66 22.83 -21.42
N ALA A 232 19.73 22.04 -21.96
CA ALA A 232 20.05 21.06 -22.99
C ALA A 232 20.34 21.75 -24.34
N PRO A 233 21.51 21.55 -24.97
CA PRO A 233 21.82 22.16 -26.27
C PRO A 233 21.09 21.54 -27.48
N ALA A 234 20.56 20.34 -27.34
CA ALA A 234 19.88 19.59 -28.40
C ALA A 234 18.73 18.76 -27.81
N THR A 235 17.73 18.44 -28.63
CA THR A 235 16.67 17.51 -28.24
C THR A 235 17.12 16.09 -28.51
N GLY A 236 16.97 15.20 -27.55
CA GLY A 236 17.27 13.77 -27.70
C GLY A 236 17.66 13.11 -26.38
N ASP A 237 18.15 11.87 -26.48
CA ASP A 237 18.47 11.06 -25.31
C ASP A 237 19.89 11.33 -24.80
N TYR A 238 20.00 11.95 -23.63
CA TYR A 238 21.25 12.21 -22.95
C TYR A 238 21.62 11.04 -22.05
N THR A 239 22.86 10.59 -22.14
CA THR A 239 23.45 9.71 -21.13
C THR A 239 24.39 10.55 -20.25
N PHE A 240 24.26 10.41 -18.94
CA PHE A 240 25.10 11.09 -17.95
C PHE A 240 26.07 10.10 -17.32
N TRP A 241 27.26 10.61 -16.96
CA TRP A 241 28.25 9.88 -16.20
C TRP A 241 28.80 10.67 -15.04
N ILE A 242 29.24 9.97 -13.99
CA ILE A 242 30.05 10.57 -12.92
C ILE A 242 31.34 9.81 -12.68
N ALA A 243 32.36 10.49 -12.17
CA ALA A 243 33.58 9.89 -11.63
C ALA A 243 33.99 10.66 -10.37
N SER A 244 34.30 9.95 -9.29
CA SER A 244 34.57 10.58 -7.99
C SER A 244 35.52 9.78 -7.10
N ASP A 245 36.20 10.48 -6.19
CA ASP A 245 37.06 9.93 -5.13
C ASP A 245 36.65 10.57 -3.80
N ASP A 246 35.96 9.86 -2.89
CA ASP A 246 35.73 8.40 -2.81
C ASP A 246 34.39 7.92 -3.40
N SER A 247 33.26 8.56 -3.09
CA SER A 247 31.94 8.13 -3.60
C SER A 247 31.10 9.31 -4.04
N GLY A 248 30.21 9.07 -5.01
CA GLY A 248 29.45 10.10 -5.67
C GLY A 248 28.05 9.65 -6.10
N SER A 249 27.12 10.59 -6.19
CA SER A 249 25.74 10.39 -6.64
C SER A 249 25.29 11.58 -7.46
N LEU A 250 24.57 11.34 -8.54
CA LEU A 250 24.03 12.34 -9.46
C LEU A 250 22.51 12.24 -9.52
N TYR A 251 21.86 13.37 -9.32
CA TYR A 251 20.42 13.53 -9.40
C TYR A 251 20.07 14.51 -10.51
N LEU A 252 19.03 14.19 -11.27
CA LEU A 252 18.46 15.06 -12.29
C LEU A 252 16.94 15.14 -12.10
N SER A 253 16.39 16.33 -12.23
CA SER A 253 14.95 16.54 -12.43
C SER A 253 14.67 16.76 -13.90
N THR A 254 13.59 16.21 -14.44
CA THR A 254 13.14 16.42 -15.82
C THR A 254 12.42 17.76 -16.03
N ASN A 255 12.55 18.67 -15.06
CA ASN A 255 12.12 20.06 -15.13
C ASN A 255 12.99 20.94 -14.21
N LYS A 256 12.65 22.22 -14.08
CA LYS A 256 13.34 23.18 -13.18
C LYS A 256 13.06 22.94 -11.69
N CYS A 257 12.24 21.94 -11.30
CA CYS A 257 11.88 21.75 -9.90
C CYS A 257 12.87 20.84 -9.16
N PRO A 258 13.58 21.34 -8.12
CA PRO A 258 14.53 20.52 -7.35
C PRO A 258 13.88 19.35 -6.61
N THR A 259 12.60 19.45 -6.25
CA THR A 259 11.81 18.41 -5.55
C THR A 259 11.51 17.20 -6.44
N GLY A 260 11.57 17.36 -7.76
CA GLY A 260 11.35 16.30 -8.75
C GLY A 260 12.58 15.44 -9.05
N LYS A 261 13.76 15.78 -8.49
CA LYS A 261 15.01 15.11 -8.82
C LYS A 261 14.98 13.59 -8.51
N ARG A 262 15.60 12.79 -9.37
CA ARG A 262 15.77 11.34 -9.23
C ARG A 262 17.25 11.00 -9.31
N LEU A 263 17.69 9.97 -8.59
CA LEU A 263 19.07 9.46 -8.73
C LEU A 263 19.22 8.83 -10.11
N ILE A 264 20.21 9.28 -10.88
CA ILE A 264 20.43 8.82 -12.26
C ILE A 264 21.79 8.12 -12.45
N ALA A 265 22.79 8.37 -11.60
CA ALA A 265 24.09 7.68 -11.63
C ALA A 265 24.80 7.76 -10.26
N TYR A 266 25.63 6.78 -9.93
CA TYR A 266 26.43 6.77 -8.69
C TYR A 266 27.69 5.87 -8.79
N ASN A 267 28.71 6.15 -7.97
CA ASN A 267 29.83 5.23 -7.73
C ASN A 267 30.07 5.09 -6.22
N ASN A 268 30.25 3.85 -5.76
CA ASN A 268 30.39 3.54 -4.33
C ASN A 268 31.86 3.46 -3.89
N ARG A 269 32.80 3.48 -4.84
CA ARG A 269 34.24 3.43 -4.59
C ARG A 269 34.95 4.46 -5.45
N TRP A 270 36.14 4.86 -5.00
CA TRP A 270 36.94 5.86 -5.70
C TRP A 270 37.23 5.44 -7.13
N THR A 271 37.29 6.40 -8.04
CA THR A 271 37.71 6.25 -9.43
C THR A 271 38.93 7.12 -9.70
N GLU A 272 39.66 6.89 -10.78
CA GLU A 272 40.60 7.91 -11.28
C GLU A 272 39.81 9.12 -11.85
N PRO A 273 40.42 10.32 -11.94
CA PRO A 273 39.80 11.47 -12.60
C PRO A 273 39.26 11.12 -13.99
N ARG A 274 37.99 11.44 -14.24
CA ARG A 274 37.26 11.15 -15.49
C ARG A 274 37.18 9.67 -15.88
N GLN A 275 37.38 8.75 -14.93
CA GLN A 275 37.21 7.31 -15.17
C GLN A 275 35.72 6.91 -15.07
N PHE A 276 34.93 7.29 -16.06
CA PHE A 276 33.47 7.15 -16.08
C PHE A 276 32.92 5.72 -16.23
N LYS A 277 33.78 4.74 -16.50
CA LYS A 277 33.38 3.36 -16.86
C LYS A 277 33.99 2.29 -15.94
N LYS A 278 34.36 2.65 -14.71
CA LYS A 278 34.92 1.68 -13.73
C LYS A 278 33.81 0.81 -13.12
N GLU A 279 32.67 1.41 -12.81
CA GLU A 279 31.46 0.75 -12.30
C GLU A 279 30.30 0.99 -13.26
N THR A 280 29.44 0.00 -13.47
CA THR A 280 28.27 0.12 -14.37
C THR A 280 27.24 1.13 -13.87
N THR A 281 27.27 1.47 -12.58
CA THR A 281 26.37 2.42 -11.94
C THR A 281 26.76 3.88 -12.18
N GLN A 282 27.96 4.12 -12.72
CA GLN A 282 28.44 5.47 -13.07
C GLN A 282 27.74 6.07 -14.28
N GLU A 283 26.95 5.27 -15.00
CA GLU A 283 26.26 5.62 -16.24
C GLU A 283 24.75 5.61 -16.03
N SER A 284 24.06 6.67 -16.46
CA SER A 284 22.60 6.71 -16.42
C SER A 284 21.98 5.89 -17.56
N ALA A 285 20.71 5.53 -17.42
CA ALA A 285 19.90 5.23 -18.60
C ALA A 285 19.84 6.48 -19.52
N PRO A 286 19.56 6.34 -20.82
CA PRO A 286 19.31 7.49 -21.69
C PRO A 286 18.09 8.28 -21.20
N ILE A 287 18.22 9.61 -21.06
CA ILE A 287 17.19 10.50 -20.54
C ILE A 287 16.80 11.50 -21.63
N PRO A 288 15.53 11.53 -22.08
CA PRO A 288 15.11 12.46 -23.12
C PRO A 288 15.06 13.89 -22.55
N LEU A 289 15.86 14.78 -23.14
CA LEU A 289 15.82 16.22 -22.85
C LEU A 289 15.49 17.01 -24.12
N VAL A 290 14.93 18.20 -23.94
CA VAL A 290 14.48 19.09 -25.02
C VAL A 290 15.43 20.28 -25.15
N ALA A 291 15.85 20.59 -26.37
CA ALA A 291 16.75 21.71 -26.64
C ALA A 291 16.21 23.03 -26.08
N GLY A 292 17.03 23.77 -25.35
CA GLY A 292 16.68 25.05 -24.76
C GLY A 292 15.94 24.96 -23.41
N GLU A 293 15.46 23.77 -23.02
CA GLU A 293 14.83 23.57 -21.72
C GLU A 293 15.87 23.46 -20.60
N THR A 294 15.45 23.88 -19.41
CA THR A 294 16.28 23.92 -18.21
C THR A 294 15.85 22.86 -17.21
N TYR A 295 16.83 22.18 -16.63
CA TYR A 295 16.65 21.02 -15.76
C TYR A 295 17.44 21.19 -14.48
N TYR A 296 16.88 20.86 -13.32
CA TYR A 296 17.63 20.88 -12.07
C TYR A 296 18.58 19.67 -12.01
N LEU A 297 19.87 19.93 -11.75
CA LEU A 297 20.90 18.90 -11.57
C LEU A 297 21.57 19.09 -10.20
N GLU A 298 21.72 17.98 -9.48
CA GLU A 298 22.44 17.98 -8.20
C GLU A 298 23.40 16.80 -8.13
N ALA A 299 24.65 17.09 -7.78
CA ALA A 299 25.66 16.08 -7.53
C ALA A 299 26.11 16.11 -6.08
N LEU A 300 26.21 14.95 -5.46
CA LEU A 300 26.72 14.74 -4.12
C LEU A 300 27.99 13.93 -4.19
N TYR A 301 29.04 14.34 -3.48
CA TYR A 301 30.26 13.54 -3.40
C TYR A 301 30.90 13.62 -2.01
N THR A 302 31.60 12.57 -1.61
CA THR A 302 32.34 12.50 -0.34
C THR A 302 33.75 11.99 -0.54
N ASN A 303 34.65 12.42 0.33
CA ASN A 303 36.04 12.03 0.37
C ASN A 303 36.46 11.72 1.82
N GLY A 304 36.89 10.48 2.04
CA GLY A 304 37.37 9.94 3.32
C GLY A 304 38.85 10.21 3.61
N GLY A 305 39.60 10.74 2.63
CA GLY A 305 40.97 11.24 2.74
C GLY A 305 41.89 10.73 1.61
N GLY A 306 42.74 11.60 1.04
CA GLY A 306 43.62 11.23 -0.07
C GLY A 306 43.62 12.26 -1.19
N ALA A 307 43.58 11.78 -2.45
CA ALA A 307 43.33 12.64 -3.60
C ALA A 307 41.83 12.94 -3.70
N ASN A 308 41.46 14.11 -4.23
CA ASN A 308 40.06 14.53 -4.27
C ASN A 308 39.69 14.89 -5.70
N HIS A 309 38.67 14.22 -6.24
CA HIS A 309 38.04 14.69 -7.47
C HIS A 309 36.57 14.30 -7.56
N PHE A 310 35.84 15.07 -8.35
CA PHE A 310 34.49 14.77 -8.80
C PHE A 310 34.28 15.34 -10.19
N SER A 311 33.67 14.60 -11.11
CA SER A 311 33.34 15.08 -12.45
C SER A 311 32.00 14.54 -12.92
N VAL A 312 31.21 15.40 -13.59
CA VAL A 312 29.98 15.01 -14.30
C VAL A 312 30.20 15.20 -15.80
N ALA A 313 29.94 14.15 -16.56
CA ALA A 313 29.99 14.16 -18.01
C ALA A 313 28.63 13.78 -18.60
N TRP A 314 28.43 14.17 -19.86
CA TRP A 314 27.28 13.76 -20.64
C TRP A 314 27.69 13.45 -22.09
N ALA A 315 26.79 12.82 -22.83
CA ALA A 315 26.86 12.72 -24.28
C ALA A 315 25.69 13.52 -24.85
N VAL A 316 26.01 14.49 -25.73
CA VAL A 316 24.99 15.31 -26.38
C VAL A 316 24.50 14.56 -27.63
N PRO A 317 23.18 14.33 -27.78
CA PRO A 317 22.61 13.73 -28.98
C PRO A 317 23.07 14.45 -30.26
N GLY A 318 23.61 13.69 -31.22
CA GLY A 318 24.02 14.23 -32.53
C GLY A 318 25.36 14.98 -32.56
N VAL A 319 26.11 15.04 -31.45
CA VAL A 319 27.44 15.66 -31.39
C VAL A 319 28.48 14.67 -30.84
N GLY A 320 29.46 14.31 -31.67
CA GLY A 320 30.52 13.37 -31.29
C GLY A 320 30.08 11.90 -31.29
N ASN A 321 30.89 11.03 -30.68
CA ASN A 321 30.55 9.63 -30.47
C ASN A 321 29.67 9.52 -29.21
N PRO A 322 28.44 8.97 -29.28
CA PRO A 322 27.53 8.89 -28.13
C PRO A 322 28.06 8.04 -26.96
N LEU A 323 29.15 7.29 -27.18
CA LEU A 323 29.83 6.49 -26.16
C LEU A 323 31.01 7.20 -25.48
N ASP A 324 31.35 8.44 -25.87
CA ASP A 324 32.48 9.20 -25.32
C ASP A 324 31.97 10.31 -24.37
N PRO A 325 32.09 10.14 -23.04
CA PRO A 325 31.61 11.12 -22.07
C PRO A 325 32.39 12.44 -22.16
N VAL A 326 31.67 13.56 -22.25
CA VAL A 326 32.26 14.91 -22.23
C VAL A 326 31.85 15.62 -20.95
N VAL A 327 32.83 16.09 -20.17
CA VAL A 327 32.57 16.88 -18.95
C VAL A 327 31.77 18.13 -19.29
N ILE A 328 30.69 18.39 -18.56
CA ILE A 328 29.77 19.50 -18.84
C ILE A 328 30.50 20.83 -18.63
N LYS A 329 30.38 21.74 -19.59
CA LYS A 329 31.01 23.07 -19.58
C LYS A 329 30.06 24.12 -19.01
N SER A 330 30.61 25.19 -18.42
CA SER A 330 29.89 26.28 -17.76
C SER A 330 28.82 26.94 -18.61
N GLN A 331 29.03 27.00 -19.93
CA GLN A 331 28.02 27.48 -20.88
C GLN A 331 26.68 26.71 -20.86
N TYR A 332 26.63 25.54 -20.20
CA TYR A 332 25.42 24.72 -20.09
C TYR A 332 24.86 24.67 -18.67
N PHE A 333 25.44 25.37 -17.69
CA PHE A 333 24.95 25.32 -16.30
C PHE A 333 25.00 26.67 -15.54
N HIS A 334 23.98 26.93 -14.72
CA HIS A 334 23.74 28.23 -14.07
C HIS A 334 23.20 28.14 -12.62
N LYS A 335 23.29 29.24 -11.85
CA LYS A 335 22.85 29.38 -10.44
C LYS A 335 21.37 29.83 -10.32
N SER A 336 20.74 29.66 -9.14
CA SER A 336 19.29 29.91 -8.89
C SER A 336 18.91 31.38 -8.56
N PRO A 337 17.68 31.87 -8.89
CA PRO A 337 17.13 33.15 -8.41
C PRO A 337 16.35 33.05 -7.08
N SER A 338 16.17 34.15 -6.33
CA SER A 338 15.54 34.23 -4.97
C SER A 338 14.26 35.10 -4.92
N VAL A 339 13.21 34.71 -4.15
CA VAL A 339 11.90 35.45 -4.03
C VAL A 339 11.29 35.37 -2.60
N SER A 340 10.55 36.40 -2.16
CA SER A 340 9.83 36.55 -0.86
C SER A 340 8.34 36.96 -1.06
N ILE A 341 7.40 36.63 -0.14
CA ILE A 341 5.93 36.86 -0.29
C ILE A 341 5.27 37.39 1.02
N GLU A 342 4.33 38.33 0.89
CA GLU A 342 3.47 38.96 1.94
C GLU A 342 1.96 38.60 1.72
N THR A 343 1.12 38.53 2.76
CA THR A 343 -0.30 38.08 2.70
C THR A 343 -1.33 39.09 3.23
N GLN A 344 -2.55 39.07 2.70
CA GLN A 344 -3.73 39.79 3.23
C GLN A 344 -4.99 38.88 3.20
N ALA A 345 -5.82 38.93 4.24
CA ALA A 345 -6.92 38.00 4.52
C ALA A 345 -8.32 38.54 4.15
N PRO A 346 -9.32 37.67 3.86
CA PRO A 346 -10.74 38.05 3.83
C PRO A 346 -11.58 37.44 4.97
N THR A 347 -12.78 38.00 5.16
CA THR A 347 -13.71 37.84 6.28
C THR A 347 -14.83 36.80 6.07
N MET A 348 -15.23 36.13 7.15
CA MET A 348 -16.20 35.02 7.28
C MET A 348 -17.69 35.41 7.15
N SER A 349 -18.53 34.45 6.71
CA SER A 349 -20.00 34.43 6.86
C SER A 349 -20.46 33.02 7.28
N GLU A 350 -21.47 32.97 8.16
CA GLU A 350 -21.94 31.78 8.92
C GLU A 350 -22.69 30.71 8.10
N SER A 351 -22.52 29.44 8.50
CA SER A 351 -23.19 28.23 7.98
C SER A 351 -24.50 27.88 8.71
N PRO A 352 -25.40 27.07 8.09
CA PRO A 352 -26.36 26.26 8.82
C PRO A 352 -26.02 24.77 8.82
N SER A 353 -26.27 24.16 9.97
CA SER A 353 -26.20 22.74 10.33
C SER A 353 -27.31 21.89 9.67
N SER A 354 -26.93 20.79 9.00
CA SER A 354 -27.76 19.58 8.89
C SER A 354 -26.94 18.38 8.38
N SER A 355 -26.96 17.28 9.15
CA SER A 355 -26.33 15.98 8.87
C SER A 355 -26.89 15.30 7.61
N PRO A 356 -26.06 14.62 6.79
CA PRO A 356 -26.56 13.84 5.67
C PRO A 356 -27.01 12.44 6.16
N THR A 357 -28.30 12.14 6.00
CA THR A 357 -28.80 10.77 5.96
C THR A 357 -28.89 10.34 4.49
N ILE A 358 -28.49 9.11 4.16
CA ILE A 358 -28.61 8.54 2.81
C ILE A 358 -30.07 8.68 2.32
N PRO A 359 -30.34 9.36 1.19
CA PRO A 359 -31.66 9.33 0.58
C PRO A 359 -31.95 7.91 0.07
N PRO A 360 -33.09 7.30 0.43
CA PRO A 360 -33.41 5.91 0.10
C PRO A 360 -33.78 5.67 -1.39
N THR A 361 -33.30 6.49 -2.32
CA THR A 361 -33.91 6.61 -3.66
C THR A 361 -33.00 6.46 -4.87
N GLN A 362 -31.68 6.27 -4.75
CA GLN A 362 -30.88 5.89 -5.93
C GLN A 362 -30.89 4.37 -6.10
N SER A 363 -31.35 3.94 -7.27
CA SER A 363 -31.33 2.53 -7.68
C SER A 363 -29.88 2.00 -7.70
N PRO A 364 -29.63 0.70 -7.43
CA PRO A 364 -28.29 0.11 -7.50
C PRO A 364 -27.57 0.36 -8.84
N THR A 365 -28.35 0.50 -9.91
CA THR A 365 -27.89 0.77 -11.28
C THR A 365 -27.48 2.22 -11.57
N GLU A 366 -27.78 3.17 -10.68
CA GLU A 366 -27.42 4.60 -10.84
C GLU A 366 -26.16 5.01 -10.07
N ARG A 367 -25.62 4.16 -9.19
CA ARG A 367 -24.45 4.49 -8.38
C ARG A 367 -23.18 4.09 -9.11
N ASP A 368 -22.28 5.04 -9.34
CA ASP A 368 -20.91 4.75 -9.79
C ASP A 368 -20.05 4.20 -8.63
N TYR A 369 -20.48 3.10 -8.02
CA TYR A 369 -19.78 2.40 -6.95
C TYR A 369 -19.36 1.01 -7.40
N LYS A 370 -18.10 0.64 -7.16
CA LYS A 370 -17.57 -0.73 -7.35
C LYS A 370 -16.64 -1.08 -6.20
N ALA A 371 -16.79 -2.29 -5.67
CA ALA A 371 -15.97 -2.82 -4.60
C ALA A 371 -15.32 -4.15 -5.00
N VAL A 372 -14.03 -4.29 -4.72
CA VAL A 372 -13.30 -5.56 -4.83
C VAL A 372 -12.85 -6.02 -3.46
N VAL A 373 -13.14 -7.29 -3.13
CA VAL A 373 -12.69 -7.96 -1.91
C VAL A 373 -11.66 -9.03 -2.27
N PHE A 374 -10.42 -8.85 -1.83
CA PHE A 374 -9.38 -9.87 -1.89
C PHE A 374 -9.56 -10.81 -0.69
N LEU A 375 -10.06 -12.02 -0.93
CA LEU A 375 -10.15 -13.07 0.08
C LEU A 375 -8.87 -13.93 0.04
N ASN A 376 -8.04 -13.84 1.07
CA ASN A 376 -6.88 -14.72 1.22
C ASN A 376 -7.23 -15.95 2.04
N LEU A 377 -7.31 -17.11 1.39
CA LEU A 377 -7.35 -18.43 2.02
C LEU A 377 -5.93 -18.94 2.27
N GLY A 378 -5.34 -18.44 3.36
CA GLY A 378 -3.94 -18.62 3.70
C GLY A 378 -3.56 -20.06 4.07
N GLY A 379 -2.41 -20.50 3.57
CA GLY A 379 -1.86 -21.82 3.83
C GLY A 379 -1.76 -22.67 2.59
N GLY A 380 -2.47 -22.39 1.48
CA GLY A 380 -2.49 -23.25 0.30
C GLY A 380 -3.71 -24.16 0.27
N VAL A 381 -4.87 -23.65 -0.14
CA VAL A 381 -6.12 -24.42 -0.23
C VAL A 381 -5.96 -25.62 -1.15
N ASP A 382 -6.48 -26.77 -0.71
CA ASP A 382 -6.67 -27.91 -1.60
C ASP A 382 -7.86 -27.66 -2.54
N SER A 383 -7.57 -26.96 -3.63
CA SER A 383 -8.56 -26.60 -4.64
C SER A 383 -9.00 -27.78 -5.50
N PHE A 384 -8.27 -28.90 -5.48
CA PHE A 384 -8.66 -30.13 -6.19
C PHE A 384 -9.77 -30.89 -5.46
N ASN A 385 -9.89 -30.74 -4.14
CA ASN A 385 -11.08 -31.15 -3.40
C ASN A 385 -12.15 -30.04 -3.30
N MET A 386 -11.84 -28.81 -3.70
CA MET A 386 -12.84 -27.74 -3.83
C MET A 386 -13.68 -27.89 -5.11
N LEU A 387 -13.03 -28.07 -6.25
CA LEU A 387 -13.62 -28.24 -7.58
C LEU A 387 -13.16 -29.58 -8.17
N VAL A 388 -14.04 -30.57 -8.16
CA VAL A 388 -13.73 -31.97 -8.46
C VAL A 388 -14.30 -32.38 -9.82
N PRO A 389 -13.53 -33.09 -10.68
CA PRO A 389 -14.06 -33.69 -11.90
C PRO A 389 -15.17 -34.72 -11.59
N HIS A 390 -16.35 -34.58 -12.20
CA HIS A 390 -17.50 -35.45 -11.91
C HIS A 390 -17.94 -36.28 -13.12
N THR A 391 -18.39 -35.62 -14.20
CA THR A 391 -18.85 -36.29 -15.43
C THR A 391 -18.01 -35.83 -16.60
N CYS A 392 -16.96 -36.60 -16.91
CA CYS A 392 -15.98 -36.23 -17.90
C CYS A 392 -16.09 -37.05 -19.18
N VAL A 393 -15.67 -36.44 -20.29
CA VAL A 393 -15.47 -37.19 -21.53
C VAL A 393 -14.09 -37.86 -21.47
N GLY A 394 -13.98 -39.07 -22.02
CA GLY A 394 -12.71 -39.79 -22.03
C GLY A 394 -11.62 -38.98 -22.73
N THR A 395 -10.52 -38.73 -22.03
CA THR A 395 -9.30 -38.18 -22.62
C THR A 395 -8.33 -39.32 -22.92
N GLU A 396 -7.43 -39.14 -23.89
CA GLU A 396 -6.26 -40.03 -24.03
C GLU A 396 -5.34 -39.78 -22.83
N GLY A 397 -5.52 -40.54 -21.75
CA GLY A 397 -4.62 -40.49 -20.60
C GLY A 397 -3.25 -41.11 -20.91
N GLY A 398 -2.17 -40.49 -20.45
CA GLY A 398 -0.86 -41.14 -20.41
C GLY A 398 -0.80 -42.27 -19.37
N TYR A 399 0.07 -43.28 -19.58
CA TYR A 399 0.30 -44.35 -18.61
C TYR A 399 0.63 -43.80 -17.20
N PRO A 400 -0.04 -44.22 -16.10
CA PRO A 400 -0.87 -45.43 -15.97
C PRO A 400 -2.38 -45.23 -16.19
N TYR A 401 -2.81 -44.07 -16.66
CA TYR A 401 -4.23 -43.70 -16.80
C TYR A 401 -4.77 -43.85 -18.24
N GLU A 402 -4.10 -44.64 -19.06
CA GLU A 402 -4.52 -44.89 -20.44
C GLU A 402 -5.95 -45.43 -20.50
N GLY A 403 -6.82 -44.72 -21.22
CA GLY A 403 -8.25 -45.04 -21.37
C GLY A 403 -9.14 -44.64 -20.19
N GLN A 404 -8.63 -43.94 -19.17
CA GLN A 404 -9.44 -43.44 -18.05
C GLN A 404 -9.94 -42.01 -18.29
N THR A 405 -11.19 -41.77 -17.92
CA THR A 405 -11.78 -40.43 -17.82
C THR A 405 -11.09 -39.61 -16.72
N LEU A 406 -11.17 -38.27 -16.79
CA LEU A 406 -10.50 -37.39 -15.83
C LEU A 406 -11.00 -37.60 -14.39
N ASP A 407 -12.28 -37.94 -14.20
CA ASP A 407 -12.83 -38.27 -12.89
C ASP A 407 -12.31 -39.60 -12.33
N GLU A 408 -12.08 -40.61 -13.15
CA GLU A 408 -11.38 -41.85 -12.75
C GLU A 408 -9.90 -41.58 -12.41
N GLN A 409 -9.25 -40.69 -13.17
CA GLN A 409 -7.90 -40.22 -12.87
C GLN A 409 -7.86 -39.49 -11.52
N TYR A 410 -8.85 -38.65 -11.21
CA TYR A 410 -8.96 -37.95 -9.94
C TYR A 410 -9.03 -38.96 -8.79
N GLN A 411 -9.93 -39.95 -8.87
CA GLN A 411 -10.05 -40.99 -7.84
C GLN A 411 -8.72 -41.72 -7.61
N SER A 412 -8.02 -42.06 -8.70
CA SER A 412 -6.74 -42.76 -8.66
C SER A 412 -5.60 -41.90 -8.11
N ALA A 413 -5.51 -40.62 -8.51
CA ALA A 413 -4.45 -39.69 -8.13
C ALA A 413 -4.61 -39.22 -6.68
N ARG A 414 -5.85 -38.94 -6.25
CA ARG A 414 -6.17 -38.51 -4.88
C ARG A 414 -6.19 -39.67 -3.89
N SER A 415 -6.46 -40.89 -4.33
CA SER A 415 -6.38 -42.10 -3.50
C SER A 415 -7.16 -41.93 -2.17
N SER A 416 -6.48 -42.00 -1.03
CA SER A 416 -7.10 -41.93 0.30
C SER A 416 -7.78 -40.60 0.65
N ILE A 417 -7.53 -39.53 -0.11
CA ILE A 417 -8.11 -38.20 0.10
C ILE A 417 -9.09 -37.80 -1.02
N ALA A 418 -9.45 -38.74 -1.90
CA ALA A 418 -10.46 -38.52 -2.93
C ALA A 418 -11.86 -38.38 -2.32
N LEU A 419 -12.66 -37.48 -2.86
CA LEU A 419 -14.08 -37.36 -2.50
C LEU A 419 -14.94 -38.30 -3.36
N SER A 420 -16.00 -38.85 -2.77
CA SER A 420 -17.01 -39.61 -3.52
C SER A 420 -17.82 -38.66 -4.39
N LYS A 421 -18.12 -39.07 -5.63
CA LYS A 421 -18.96 -38.27 -6.54
C LYS A 421 -20.35 -38.00 -5.97
N ASP A 422 -20.91 -38.98 -5.28
CA ASP A 422 -22.27 -38.93 -4.75
C ASP A 422 -22.46 -37.88 -3.65
N ASP A 423 -21.35 -37.43 -3.03
CA ASP A 423 -21.38 -36.44 -1.96
C ASP A 423 -21.25 -35.00 -2.48
N LEU A 424 -20.92 -34.81 -3.77
CA LEU A 424 -20.55 -33.50 -4.33
C LEU A 424 -21.77 -32.70 -4.79
N HIS A 425 -21.68 -31.39 -4.63
CA HIS A 425 -22.64 -30.46 -5.21
C HIS A 425 -22.36 -30.29 -6.70
N GLN A 426 -23.19 -30.89 -7.55
CA GLN A 426 -22.98 -30.84 -9.00
C GLN A 426 -23.19 -29.43 -9.56
N ILE A 427 -22.27 -29.02 -10.43
CA ILE A 427 -22.31 -27.79 -11.21
C ILE A 427 -21.94 -28.08 -12.66
N ASP A 428 -22.66 -27.47 -13.60
CA ASP A 428 -22.33 -27.56 -15.03
C ASP A 428 -21.07 -26.77 -15.33
N SER A 429 -20.26 -27.21 -16.30
CA SER A 429 -19.02 -26.49 -16.65
C SER A 429 -19.26 -25.09 -17.21
N GLY A 430 -20.45 -24.82 -17.75
CA GLY A 430 -20.80 -23.58 -18.47
C GLY A 430 -19.89 -23.28 -19.66
N ASN A 431 -19.07 -24.26 -20.06
CA ASN A 431 -18.00 -24.09 -21.05
C ASN A 431 -17.65 -25.46 -21.66
N ALA A 432 -17.99 -25.65 -22.94
CA ALA A 432 -17.75 -26.89 -23.66
C ALA A 432 -16.25 -27.22 -23.86
N ALA A 433 -15.35 -26.26 -23.61
CA ALA A 433 -13.90 -26.48 -23.68
C ALA A 433 -13.32 -27.16 -22.43
N GLN A 434 -14.11 -27.31 -21.36
CA GLN A 434 -13.67 -28.03 -20.16
C GLN A 434 -13.66 -29.55 -20.41
N PRO A 435 -12.76 -30.31 -19.74
CA PRO A 435 -12.68 -31.77 -19.90
C PRO A 435 -13.88 -32.51 -19.33
N CYS A 436 -14.70 -31.83 -18.51
CA CYS A 436 -15.91 -32.38 -17.94
C CYS A 436 -17.13 -31.51 -18.24
N THR A 437 -18.26 -32.18 -18.46
CA THR A 437 -19.57 -31.53 -18.61
C THR A 437 -20.11 -31.09 -17.26
N VAL A 438 -19.87 -31.92 -16.23
CA VAL A 438 -20.24 -31.65 -14.84
C VAL A 438 -18.99 -31.74 -13.97
N PHE A 439 -18.85 -30.75 -13.09
CA PHE A 439 -17.92 -30.78 -11.96
C PHE A 439 -18.72 -30.88 -10.65
N GLY A 440 -18.07 -31.28 -9.57
CA GLY A 440 -18.66 -31.32 -8.25
C GLY A 440 -17.92 -30.38 -7.30
N LEU A 441 -18.64 -29.58 -6.53
CA LEU A 441 -18.06 -28.83 -5.42
C LEU A 441 -18.05 -29.66 -4.14
N HIS A 442 -17.08 -29.37 -3.29
CA HIS A 442 -16.93 -29.99 -1.98
C HIS A 442 -18.28 -30.03 -1.21
N PRO A 443 -18.62 -31.10 -0.46
CA PRO A 443 -19.93 -31.25 0.20
C PRO A 443 -20.29 -30.13 1.19
N ARG A 444 -19.28 -29.38 1.66
CA ARG A 444 -19.41 -28.26 2.60
C ARG A 444 -19.61 -26.89 1.95
N LEU A 445 -19.63 -26.83 0.61
CA LEU A 445 -19.71 -25.59 -0.17
C LEU A 445 -21.07 -25.45 -0.89
N GLU A 446 -22.18 -25.61 -0.16
CA GLU A 446 -23.54 -25.57 -0.73
C GLU A 446 -23.92 -24.14 -1.16
N ALA A 447 -23.59 -23.13 -0.37
CA ALA A 447 -23.87 -21.74 -0.70
C ALA A 447 -23.07 -21.31 -1.93
N LEU A 448 -21.79 -21.69 -2.02
CA LEU A 448 -21.00 -21.43 -3.22
C LEU A 448 -21.57 -22.14 -4.46
N ALA A 449 -22.02 -23.40 -4.32
CA ALA A 449 -22.70 -24.12 -5.40
C ALA A 449 -24.01 -23.41 -5.83
N SER A 450 -24.76 -22.87 -4.87
CA SER A 450 -25.99 -22.13 -5.14
C SER A 450 -25.71 -20.82 -5.86
N LEU A 451 -24.73 -20.03 -5.40
CA LEU A 451 -24.29 -18.81 -6.09
C LEU A 451 -23.83 -19.11 -7.53
N TYR A 452 -23.11 -20.21 -7.74
CA TYR A 452 -22.70 -20.62 -9.08
C TYR A 452 -23.90 -20.90 -9.99
N ARG A 453 -24.89 -21.66 -9.49
CA ARG A 453 -26.12 -21.98 -10.24
C ARG A 453 -27.00 -20.75 -10.48
N GLU A 454 -26.95 -19.77 -9.57
CA GLU A 454 -27.65 -18.48 -9.70
C GLU A 454 -26.98 -17.54 -10.73
N GLY A 455 -25.76 -17.85 -11.19
CA GLY A 455 -24.99 -16.98 -12.09
C GLY A 455 -24.13 -15.94 -11.36
N ASP A 456 -24.08 -16.01 -10.04
CA ASP A 456 -23.38 -15.08 -9.14
C ASP A 456 -21.96 -15.55 -8.77
N ALA A 457 -21.53 -16.71 -9.26
CA ALA A 457 -20.18 -17.23 -9.07
C ALA A 457 -19.62 -17.92 -10.31
N LEU A 458 -18.32 -17.79 -10.52
CA LEU A 458 -17.54 -18.55 -11.51
C LEU A 458 -16.31 -19.18 -10.86
N PHE A 459 -15.73 -20.16 -11.56
CA PHE A 459 -14.40 -20.70 -11.22
C PHE A 459 -13.37 -20.32 -12.28
N VAL A 460 -12.17 -20.00 -11.83
CA VAL A 460 -10.98 -19.90 -12.66
C VAL A 460 -10.14 -21.16 -12.47
N ALA A 461 -10.06 -21.99 -13.50
CA ALA A 461 -9.38 -23.27 -13.44
C ALA A 461 -7.88 -23.18 -13.77
N ASN A 462 -7.08 -23.92 -12.99
CA ASN A 462 -5.63 -24.06 -13.15
C ASN A 462 -4.88 -22.72 -13.23
N ALA A 463 -5.25 -21.81 -12.33
CA ALA A 463 -4.56 -20.55 -12.18
C ALA A 463 -3.42 -20.63 -11.16
N GLY A 464 -2.51 -19.69 -11.25
CA GLY A 464 -1.42 -19.54 -10.29
C GLY A 464 -0.44 -18.48 -10.72
N TYR A 465 0.52 -18.23 -9.84
CA TYR A 465 1.62 -17.32 -10.14
C TYR A 465 2.47 -17.83 -11.32
N MET A 466 2.61 -17.02 -12.36
CA MET A 466 3.48 -17.29 -13.51
C MET A 466 4.12 -15.97 -13.95
N SER A 467 5.45 -15.95 -14.12
CA SER A 467 6.17 -14.77 -14.58
C SER A 467 6.58 -14.84 -16.05
N ASP A 468 6.25 -15.95 -16.72
CA ASP A 468 6.61 -16.25 -18.11
C ASP A 468 5.67 -17.33 -18.65
N PRO A 469 5.25 -17.26 -19.93
CA PRO A 469 4.45 -18.31 -20.57
C PRO A 469 5.19 -19.66 -20.64
N ASP A 470 6.53 -19.65 -20.78
CA ASP A 470 7.30 -20.86 -20.51
C ASP A 470 7.49 -20.99 -19.00
N PHE A 471 6.63 -21.80 -18.39
CA PHE A 471 6.61 -22.02 -16.94
C PHE A 471 8.00 -22.38 -16.36
N ARG A 472 8.91 -22.97 -17.15
CA ARG A 472 10.29 -23.29 -16.71
C ARG A 472 11.14 -22.05 -16.43
N LYS A 473 10.75 -20.90 -16.97
CA LYS A 473 11.35 -19.59 -16.75
C LYS A 473 10.64 -18.78 -15.69
N THR A 474 9.57 -19.31 -15.08
CA THR A 474 8.92 -18.64 -13.95
C THR A 474 9.92 -18.48 -12.81
N VAL A 475 10.13 -17.24 -12.37
CA VAL A 475 11.08 -16.92 -11.30
C VAL A 475 10.41 -17.02 -9.93
N GLY A 476 11.17 -17.34 -8.89
CA GLY A 476 10.66 -17.36 -7.52
C GLY A 476 10.55 -18.76 -6.91
N SER A 477 10.37 -18.80 -5.59
CA SER A 477 10.29 -20.06 -4.85
C SER A 477 8.88 -20.63 -4.85
N LEU A 478 8.75 -21.92 -5.18
CA LEU A 478 7.50 -22.69 -5.07
C LEU A 478 7.44 -23.56 -3.79
N SER A 479 8.19 -23.18 -2.75
CA SER A 479 8.31 -24.00 -1.54
C SER A 479 8.09 -23.24 -0.23
N GLY A 480 8.17 -21.91 -0.22
CA GLY A 480 8.03 -21.11 1.00
C GLY A 480 6.73 -20.33 1.05
N HIS A 481 5.94 -20.47 2.12
CA HIS A 481 4.71 -19.70 2.37
C HIS A 481 4.92 -18.21 2.15
N SER A 482 5.86 -17.59 2.87
CA SER A 482 6.09 -16.14 2.79
C SER A 482 6.34 -15.65 1.35
N SER A 483 7.13 -16.38 0.56
CA SER A 483 7.38 -16.01 -0.83
C SER A 483 6.12 -16.15 -1.69
N MET A 484 5.39 -17.25 -1.54
CA MET A 484 4.21 -17.53 -2.37
C MET A 484 3.01 -16.66 -1.99
N SER A 485 2.82 -16.37 -0.70
CA SER A 485 1.95 -15.29 -0.20
C SER A 485 2.26 -13.96 -0.88
N HIS A 486 3.53 -13.56 -0.93
CA HIS A 486 3.90 -12.32 -1.60
C HIS A 486 3.62 -12.36 -3.10
N TYR A 487 3.88 -13.48 -3.78
CA TYR A 487 3.54 -13.61 -5.19
C TYR A 487 2.03 -13.49 -5.44
N ALA A 488 1.19 -14.01 -4.55
CA ALA A 488 -0.27 -13.90 -4.63
C ALA A 488 -0.78 -12.49 -4.42
N ALA A 489 -0.28 -11.82 -3.38
CA ALA A 489 -0.68 -10.46 -3.06
C ALA A 489 -0.14 -9.44 -4.07
N LYS A 490 1.06 -9.67 -4.61
CA LYS A 490 1.74 -8.73 -5.49
C LYS A 490 1.45 -8.93 -6.95
N VAL A 491 1.40 -10.16 -7.47
CA VAL A 491 1.34 -10.44 -8.92
C VAL A 491 2.45 -9.71 -9.69
N ASP A 492 3.61 -9.52 -9.06
CA ASP A 492 4.78 -8.83 -9.61
C ASP A 492 6.01 -9.68 -9.31
N ALA A 493 6.32 -10.59 -10.23
CA ALA A 493 7.38 -11.57 -10.08
C ALA A 493 8.78 -10.96 -9.95
N TYR A 494 8.97 -9.80 -10.57
CA TYR A 494 10.26 -9.13 -10.71
C TYR A 494 10.40 -7.95 -9.75
N SER A 495 9.41 -7.75 -8.87
CA SER A 495 9.34 -6.60 -7.95
C SER A 495 9.58 -5.27 -8.68
N ARG A 496 9.04 -5.12 -9.89
CA ARG A 496 9.15 -3.89 -10.70
C ARG A 496 8.61 -2.68 -9.93
N TYR A 497 7.61 -2.92 -9.09
CA TYR A 497 6.97 -1.91 -8.24
C TYR A 497 7.23 -2.17 -6.75
N GLY A 498 8.39 -2.77 -6.41
CA GLY A 498 8.83 -2.94 -5.03
C GLY A 498 7.86 -3.78 -4.18
N ASP A 499 7.38 -3.20 -3.08
CA ASP A 499 6.50 -3.85 -2.09
C ASP A 499 4.99 -3.60 -2.29
N THR A 500 4.61 -3.13 -3.47
CA THR A 500 3.20 -2.88 -3.81
C THR A 500 2.42 -4.15 -4.11
N GLY A 501 1.16 -4.15 -3.73
CA GLY A 501 0.19 -5.20 -4.03
C GLY A 501 -0.63 -4.91 -5.27
N VAL A 502 -1.29 -5.95 -5.79
CA VAL A 502 -2.09 -5.84 -7.02
C VAL A 502 -3.27 -4.87 -6.87
N LEU A 503 -3.97 -4.85 -5.73
CA LEU A 503 -5.05 -3.90 -5.48
C LEU A 503 -4.53 -2.49 -5.22
N GLY A 504 -3.39 -2.36 -4.53
CA GLY A 504 -2.75 -1.06 -4.32
C GLY A 504 -2.36 -0.39 -5.64
N ARG A 505 -1.78 -1.14 -6.58
CA ARG A 505 -1.46 -0.66 -7.93
C ARG A 505 -2.72 -0.40 -8.77
N MET A 506 -3.77 -1.22 -8.63
CA MET A 506 -5.07 -0.95 -9.26
C MET A 506 -5.64 0.39 -8.82
N ARG A 507 -5.59 0.67 -7.51
CA ARG A 507 -6.00 1.95 -6.96
C ARG A 507 -5.12 3.11 -7.46
N ASP A 508 -3.81 2.95 -7.50
CA ASP A 508 -2.89 3.97 -8.03
C ASP A 508 -3.17 4.31 -9.50
N ALA A 509 -3.41 3.28 -10.33
CA ALA A 509 -3.74 3.46 -11.74
C ALA A 509 -5.06 4.20 -11.92
N LEU A 510 -6.08 3.89 -11.11
CA LEU A 510 -7.37 4.58 -11.12
C LEU A 510 -7.25 6.05 -10.74
N ILE A 511 -6.54 6.36 -9.64
CA ILE A 511 -6.27 7.75 -9.21
C ILE A 511 -5.51 8.52 -10.30
N SER A 512 -4.55 7.88 -10.97
CA SER A 512 -3.79 8.52 -12.04
C SER A 512 -4.63 8.77 -13.30
N SER A 513 -5.68 7.98 -13.53
CA SER A 513 -6.55 8.10 -14.70
C SER A 513 -7.69 9.12 -14.56
N GLY A 514 -8.01 9.59 -13.35
CA GLY A 514 -9.08 10.57 -13.11
C GLY A 514 -9.47 10.73 -11.64
N LYS A 515 -10.42 11.63 -11.35
CA LYS A 515 -10.91 11.93 -9.99
C LYS A 515 -11.86 10.82 -9.46
N LEU A 516 -11.36 9.61 -9.31
CA LEU A 516 -12.08 8.55 -8.60
C LEU A 516 -11.83 8.65 -7.10
N HIS A 517 -12.90 8.60 -6.31
CA HIS A 517 -12.82 8.58 -4.86
C HIS A 517 -12.58 7.14 -4.43
N THR A 518 -11.38 6.87 -3.92
CA THR A 518 -10.96 5.51 -3.60
C THR A 518 -10.79 5.28 -2.10
N SER A 519 -11.03 4.06 -1.65
CA SER A 519 -10.74 3.61 -0.28
C SER A 519 -10.01 2.27 -0.30
N ALA A 520 -9.11 2.03 0.65
CA ALA A 520 -8.44 0.74 0.81
C ALA A 520 -8.41 0.33 2.27
N ILE A 521 -9.11 -0.75 2.60
CA ILE A 521 -9.31 -1.20 3.98
C ILE A 521 -8.98 -2.68 4.11
N SER A 522 -8.14 -3.01 5.09
CA SER A 522 -7.88 -4.40 5.46
C SER A 522 -8.57 -4.75 6.76
N ILE A 523 -9.22 -5.92 6.85
CA ILE A 523 -9.82 -6.37 8.10
C ILE A 523 -8.86 -7.33 8.81
N GLY A 524 -8.51 -7.02 10.06
CA GLY A 524 -7.64 -7.87 10.89
C GLY A 524 -6.13 -7.61 10.76
N GLY A 525 -5.71 -6.58 10.02
CA GLY A 525 -4.32 -6.08 9.99
C GLY A 525 -3.80 -5.70 8.62
N GLY A 526 -2.56 -5.18 8.54
CA GLY A 526 -1.96 -4.76 7.26
C GLY A 526 -1.92 -5.86 6.19
N ALA A 527 -2.24 -5.51 4.95
CA ALA A 527 -2.32 -6.42 3.81
C ALA A 527 -1.48 -5.93 2.63
N VAL A 528 -0.49 -6.73 2.22
CA VAL A 528 0.40 -6.39 1.10
C VAL A 528 -0.37 -6.13 -0.18
N SER A 529 -1.49 -6.83 -0.42
CA SER A 529 -2.34 -6.68 -1.60
C SER A 529 -2.84 -5.24 -1.81
N LEU A 530 -3.03 -4.48 -0.72
CA LEU A 530 -3.54 -3.10 -0.75
C LEU A 530 -2.44 -2.04 -0.80
N ASN A 531 -1.16 -2.41 -0.67
CA ASN A 531 -0.06 -1.44 -0.65
C ASN A 531 0.13 -0.82 -2.04
N GLY A 532 -0.10 0.49 -2.16
CA GLY A 532 0.23 1.28 -3.36
C GLY A 532 1.62 1.89 -3.29
N GLN A 533 2.03 2.58 -4.36
CA GLN A 533 3.26 3.34 -4.42
C GLN A 533 3.20 4.55 -3.47
N GLY A 534 4.26 4.73 -2.69
CA GLY A 534 4.37 5.85 -1.76
C GLY A 534 4.17 7.19 -2.45
N GLY A 535 3.24 8.00 -1.95
CA GLY A 535 2.96 9.34 -2.47
C GLY A 535 1.98 9.42 -3.63
N ARG A 536 1.53 8.28 -4.21
CA ARG A 536 0.45 8.26 -5.22
C ARG A 536 -0.94 8.15 -4.60
N SER A 537 -1.07 7.29 -3.60
CA SER A 537 -2.32 7.07 -2.89
C SER A 537 -2.09 7.01 -1.37
N PRO A 538 -3.10 7.36 -0.56
CA PRO A 538 -3.04 7.13 0.89
C PRO A 538 -2.74 5.67 1.25
N GLY A 539 -1.96 5.41 2.29
CA GLY A 539 -1.77 4.04 2.79
C GLY A 539 -3.11 3.38 3.17
N PRO A 540 -3.22 2.04 3.10
CA PRO A 540 -4.42 1.33 3.51
C PRO A 540 -4.71 1.51 5.01
N VAL A 541 -5.97 1.39 5.37
CA VAL A 541 -6.49 1.48 6.74
C VAL A 541 -6.73 0.06 7.25
N ALA A 542 -6.19 -0.36 8.40
CA ALA A 542 -6.62 -1.61 9.02
C ALA A 542 -7.76 -1.41 10.02
N VAL A 543 -8.80 -2.23 9.92
CA VAL A 543 -9.99 -2.19 10.81
C VAL A 543 -10.16 -3.56 11.46
N GLY A 544 -10.60 -3.60 12.72
CA GLY A 544 -10.94 -4.85 13.40
C GLY A 544 -12.32 -5.36 12.99
N THR A 545 -12.64 -6.61 13.35
CA THR A 545 -14.00 -7.15 13.15
C THR A 545 -15.06 -6.42 13.97
N ASP A 546 -14.64 -5.74 15.05
CA ASP A 546 -15.49 -4.91 15.91
C ASP A 546 -15.48 -3.42 15.49
N GLY A 547 -14.72 -3.07 14.45
CA GLY A 547 -14.60 -1.71 13.93
C GLY A 547 -13.24 -1.11 14.23
N VAL A 548 -13.20 0.23 14.28
CA VAL A 548 -12.00 0.96 14.69
C VAL A 548 -12.00 1.08 16.20
N PRO A 549 -10.89 0.74 16.90
CA PRO A 549 -10.85 0.81 18.36
C PRO A 549 -11.00 2.27 18.81
N PRO A 550 -11.99 2.59 19.67
CA PRO A 550 -12.10 3.93 20.23
C PRO A 550 -10.93 4.18 21.19
N PHE A 551 -10.64 5.44 21.49
CA PHE A 551 -9.91 5.73 22.73
C PHE A 551 -10.78 5.27 23.92
N PRO A 552 -10.17 4.74 25.00
CA PRO A 552 -10.92 4.37 26.19
C PRO A 552 -11.75 5.56 26.70
N GLU A 553 -12.96 5.31 27.19
CA GLU A 553 -13.88 6.35 27.70
C GLU A 553 -13.27 7.24 28.79
N TRP A 554 -12.25 6.76 29.52
CA TRP A 554 -11.51 7.56 30.52
C TRP A 554 -10.50 8.55 29.93
N ILE A 555 -10.24 8.47 28.62
CA ILE A 555 -9.33 9.29 27.82
C ILE A 555 -10.08 10.03 26.69
N ASP A 556 -11.21 9.48 26.22
CA ASP A 556 -12.09 10.03 25.19
C ASP A 556 -12.88 11.26 25.69
N ASP A 557 -12.16 12.26 26.21
CA ASP A 557 -12.62 13.61 26.43
C ASP A 557 -12.17 14.44 25.22
N ALA A 558 -13.08 15.19 24.60
CA ALA A 558 -12.76 16.11 23.50
C ALA A 558 -11.60 17.05 23.86
N SER A 559 -11.46 17.41 25.15
CA SER A 559 -10.32 18.19 25.63
C SER A 559 -8.98 17.47 25.49
N PHE A 560 -8.93 16.14 25.64
CA PHE A 560 -7.70 15.37 25.53
C PHE A 560 -7.28 15.19 24.07
N LEU A 561 -8.21 14.85 23.17
CA LEU A 561 -7.90 14.73 21.75
C LEU A 561 -7.40 16.05 21.16
N ASN A 562 -8.01 17.18 21.54
CA ASN A 562 -7.52 18.52 21.16
C ASN A 562 -6.10 18.78 21.66
N GLN A 563 -5.73 18.29 22.85
CA GLN A 563 -4.37 18.39 23.37
C GLN A 563 -3.40 17.52 22.55
N VAL A 564 -3.77 16.28 22.23
CA VAL A 564 -2.97 15.38 21.38
C VAL A 564 -2.75 15.99 19.99
N GLU A 565 -3.79 16.54 19.38
CA GLU A 565 -3.71 17.26 18.11
C GLU A 565 -2.76 18.46 18.19
N SER A 566 -2.93 19.30 19.23
CA SER A 566 -2.07 20.47 19.46
C SER A 566 -0.60 20.11 19.61
N LEU A 567 -0.30 19.05 20.36
CA LEU A 567 1.07 18.53 20.55
C LEU A 567 1.69 18.04 19.24
N ASN A 568 0.87 17.72 18.25
CA ASN A 568 1.26 17.20 16.94
C ASN A 568 0.95 18.18 15.79
N ASN A 569 0.77 19.47 16.09
CA ASN A 569 0.64 20.53 15.08
C ASN A 569 1.82 20.59 14.11
N ALA A 570 1.62 21.27 12.97
CA ALA A 570 2.52 21.29 11.84
C ALA A 570 3.95 21.61 12.27
N THR A 571 4.88 20.70 11.95
CA THR A 571 6.28 20.86 12.32
C THR A 571 7.05 21.59 11.22
N THR A 572 8.17 22.21 11.57
CA THR A 572 9.10 22.77 10.59
C THR A 572 10.04 21.69 10.06
N PRO A 573 10.64 21.87 8.86
CA PRO A 573 11.51 20.86 8.24
C PRO A 573 12.68 20.36 9.12
N ASP A 574 13.20 21.21 10.03
CA ASP A 574 14.26 20.88 11.01
C ASP A 574 13.83 19.87 12.07
N SER A 575 12.52 19.62 12.23
CA SER A 575 12.00 18.58 13.13
C SER A 575 12.36 17.16 12.69
N GLY A 576 12.76 17.00 11.42
CA GLY A 576 13.11 15.72 10.82
C GLY A 576 11.91 14.93 10.30
N PHE A 577 12.15 14.12 9.27
CA PHE A 577 11.13 13.36 8.56
C PHE A 577 10.25 12.50 9.47
N MET A 578 10.84 11.83 10.47
CA MET A 578 10.07 10.95 11.37
C MET A 578 9.12 11.72 12.29
N ALA A 579 9.47 12.94 12.71
CA ALA A 579 8.61 13.73 13.58
C ALA A 579 7.41 14.29 12.80
N GLU A 580 7.65 14.71 11.56
CA GLU A 580 6.60 15.12 10.64
C GLU A 580 5.71 13.94 10.25
N ALA A 581 6.30 12.78 9.92
CA ALA A 581 5.56 11.57 9.58
C ALA A 581 4.69 11.09 10.75
N TRP A 582 5.22 11.06 11.98
CA TRP A 582 4.45 10.74 13.18
C TRP A 582 3.27 11.69 13.35
N SER A 583 3.54 12.99 13.37
CA SER A 583 2.54 14.02 13.62
C SER A 583 1.42 13.99 12.56
N SER A 584 1.80 13.90 11.28
CA SER A 584 0.86 13.84 10.16
C SER A 584 0.00 12.57 10.19
N LYS A 585 0.62 11.41 10.47
CA LYS A 585 -0.09 10.13 10.52
C LYS A 585 -1.01 10.00 11.72
N LEU A 586 -0.62 10.52 12.88
CA LEU A 586 -1.46 10.56 14.07
C LEU A 586 -2.69 11.44 13.83
N HIS A 587 -2.51 12.67 13.33
CA HIS A 587 -3.62 13.56 12.95
C HIS A 587 -4.60 12.87 11.99
N ARG A 588 -4.08 12.27 10.93
CA ARG A 588 -4.91 11.52 9.97
C ARG A 588 -5.61 10.31 10.61
N SER A 589 -4.94 9.61 11.52
CA SER A 589 -5.51 8.47 12.23
C SER A 589 -6.70 8.87 13.10
N LEU A 590 -6.61 10.01 13.79
CA LEU A 590 -7.71 10.56 14.60
C LEU A 590 -8.93 10.88 13.73
N SER A 591 -8.75 11.60 12.62
CA SER A 591 -9.84 11.95 11.68
C SER A 591 -10.52 10.69 11.12
N VAL A 592 -9.74 9.79 10.51
CA VAL A 592 -10.27 8.57 9.88
C VAL A 592 -10.94 7.66 10.92
N THR A 593 -10.40 7.57 12.15
CA THR A 593 -11.00 6.79 13.23
C THR A 593 -12.36 7.34 13.62
N ASN A 594 -12.50 8.65 13.76
CA ASN A 594 -13.76 9.29 14.10
C ASN A 594 -14.80 9.15 12.99
N GLU A 595 -14.43 9.42 11.74
CA GLU A 595 -15.31 9.28 10.57
C GLU A 595 -15.83 7.84 10.43
N LEU A 596 -14.94 6.85 10.55
CA LEU A 596 -15.33 5.44 10.47
C LEU A 596 -16.18 5.03 11.67
N ARG A 597 -15.89 5.50 12.88
CA ARG A 597 -16.70 5.20 14.07
C ARG A 597 -18.11 5.72 13.91
N GLU A 598 -18.27 7.00 13.58
CA GLU A 598 -19.58 7.64 13.38
C GLU A 598 -20.35 7.00 12.23
N GLY A 599 -19.67 6.71 11.12
CA GLY A 599 -20.25 5.97 10.00
C GLY A 599 -20.74 4.60 10.43
N LEU A 600 -19.92 3.83 11.14
CA LEU A 600 -20.27 2.48 11.59
C LEU A 600 -21.42 2.49 12.61
N GLU A 601 -21.57 3.51 13.45
CA GLU A 601 -22.72 3.65 14.35
C GLU A 601 -24.06 3.72 13.57
N THR A 602 -24.03 4.26 12.36
CA THR A 602 -25.22 4.37 11.48
C THR A 602 -25.37 3.21 10.49
N ALA A 603 -24.28 2.52 10.14
CA ALA A 603 -24.28 1.37 9.24
C ALA A 603 -24.81 0.11 9.93
N ALA A 604 -26.13 -0.07 9.84
CA ALA A 604 -26.84 -1.22 10.39
C ALA A 604 -26.84 -2.41 9.41
N LEU A 605 -26.96 -3.62 9.96
CA LEU A 605 -27.21 -4.82 9.17
C LEU A 605 -28.69 -4.88 8.76
N ALA A 606 -28.95 -5.22 7.51
CA ALA A 606 -30.30 -5.45 7.00
C ALA A 606 -30.79 -6.88 7.26
N THR A 607 -29.88 -7.84 7.42
CA THR A 607 -30.19 -9.22 7.77
C THR A 607 -29.75 -9.54 9.21
N SER A 608 -30.13 -10.71 9.69
CA SER A 608 -29.60 -11.24 10.96
C SER A 608 -28.14 -11.68 10.88
N PHE A 609 -27.54 -11.71 9.67
CA PHE A 609 -26.17 -12.16 9.40
C PHE A 609 -25.83 -13.45 10.19
N VAL A 610 -26.60 -14.51 9.94
CA VAL A 610 -26.54 -15.73 10.76
C VAL A 610 -25.24 -16.47 10.49
N LEU A 611 -24.41 -16.59 11.52
CA LEU A 611 -23.25 -17.47 11.59
C LEU A 611 -23.53 -18.54 12.64
N ASP A 612 -23.25 -19.81 12.34
CA ASP A 612 -23.53 -20.93 13.25
C ASP A 612 -22.59 -20.87 14.48
N LYS A 613 -23.07 -20.22 15.55
CA LYS A 613 -22.50 -20.11 16.92
C LYS A 613 -20.98 -19.83 17.02
N LEU A 614 -20.61 -18.61 17.45
CA LEU A 614 -19.30 -18.24 18.03
C LEU A 614 -18.10 -18.98 17.41
N GLY A 615 -17.54 -18.47 16.30
CA GLY A 615 -16.31 -19.06 15.76
C GLY A 615 -16.12 -19.00 14.26
N ASN A 616 -16.75 -18.06 13.54
CA ASN A 616 -16.49 -17.84 12.11
C ASN A 616 -15.74 -16.49 11.89
N PRO A 617 -14.40 -16.46 12.00
CA PRO A 617 -13.62 -15.22 11.84
C PRO A 617 -13.75 -14.58 10.47
N LEU A 618 -13.99 -15.37 9.41
CA LEU A 618 -14.20 -14.84 8.07
C LEU A 618 -15.57 -14.16 7.97
N GLY A 619 -16.61 -14.76 8.55
CA GLY A 619 -17.95 -14.19 8.60
C GLY A 619 -17.97 -12.84 9.30
N GLU A 620 -17.29 -12.68 10.45
CA GLU A 620 -17.21 -11.38 11.14
C GLU A 620 -16.41 -10.33 10.34
N GLN A 621 -15.39 -10.76 9.58
CA GLN A 621 -14.68 -9.84 8.66
C GLN A 621 -15.59 -9.36 7.53
N LEU A 622 -16.30 -10.27 6.86
CA LEU A 622 -17.22 -9.92 5.77
C LEU A 622 -18.42 -9.09 6.26
N LYS A 623 -18.89 -9.33 7.49
CA LYS A 623 -19.87 -8.48 8.16
C LYS A 623 -19.35 -7.06 8.33
N MET A 624 -18.10 -6.88 8.78
CA MET A 624 -17.49 -5.55 8.85
C MET A 624 -17.37 -4.91 7.47
N VAL A 625 -16.92 -5.66 6.45
CA VAL A 625 -16.88 -5.16 5.06
C VAL A 625 -18.25 -4.64 4.62
N SER A 626 -19.34 -5.39 4.83
CA SER A 626 -20.69 -4.95 4.44
C SER A 626 -21.12 -3.63 5.09
N ARG A 627 -20.66 -3.35 6.32
CA ARG A 627 -20.93 -2.08 7.02
C ARG A 627 -20.05 -0.96 6.48
N LEU A 628 -18.76 -1.23 6.27
CA LEU A 628 -17.82 -0.26 5.70
C LEU A 628 -18.22 0.15 4.28
N GLN A 629 -18.76 -0.76 3.47
CA GLN A 629 -19.29 -0.40 2.15
C GLN A 629 -20.43 0.62 2.26
N GLN A 630 -21.34 0.48 3.23
CA GLN A 630 -22.39 1.48 3.48
C GLN A 630 -21.80 2.83 3.87
N VAL A 631 -20.80 2.84 4.76
CA VAL A 631 -20.09 4.07 5.19
C VAL A 631 -19.41 4.74 4.01
N ASN A 632 -18.65 3.99 3.22
CA ASN A 632 -17.89 4.49 2.08
C ASN A 632 -18.82 4.99 0.97
N VAL A 633 -19.92 4.30 0.68
CA VAL A 633 -20.94 4.78 -0.26
C VAL A 633 -21.56 6.09 0.24
N ALA A 634 -21.89 6.20 1.53
CA ALA A 634 -22.41 7.44 2.11
C ALA A 634 -21.38 8.58 2.06
N GLY A 635 -20.10 8.27 2.20
CA GLY A 635 -18.97 9.19 2.08
C GLY A 635 -18.54 9.50 0.64
N GLY A 636 -19.26 9.00 -0.37
CA GLY A 636 -18.98 9.30 -1.79
C GLY A 636 -17.78 8.56 -2.38
N VAL A 637 -17.30 7.48 -1.76
CA VAL A 637 -16.32 6.56 -2.37
C VAL A 637 -16.96 5.91 -3.59
N THR A 638 -16.24 5.88 -4.71
CA THR A 638 -16.67 5.24 -5.96
C THR A 638 -15.94 3.93 -6.22
N ARG A 639 -14.71 3.75 -5.72
CA ARG A 639 -13.94 2.50 -5.86
C ARG A 639 -13.35 2.03 -4.54
N ASP A 640 -13.76 0.85 -4.12
CA ASP A 640 -13.48 0.34 -2.77
C ASP A 640 -12.66 -0.95 -2.82
N PHE A 641 -11.61 -1.01 -2.00
CA PHE A 641 -10.64 -2.10 -2.01
C PHE A 641 -10.55 -2.73 -0.63
N TYR A 642 -10.96 -3.98 -0.51
CA TYR A 642 -10.95 -4.70 0.75
C TYR A 642 -9.96 -5.86 0.74
N ASN A 643 -9.33 -6.12 1.88
CA ASN A 643 -8.65 -7.37 2.14
C ASN A 643 -9.24 -8.07 3.36
N VAL A 644 -9.52 -9.35 3.21
CA VAL A 644 -9.94 -10.24 4.30
C VAL A 644 -9.13 -11.53 4.24
N GLY A 645 -8.93 -12.17 5.38
CA GLY A 645 -8.09 -13.35 5.49
C GLY A 645 -8.69 -14.44 6.35
N TYR A 646 -8.63 -15.67 5.86
CA TYR A 646 -8.91 -16.86 6.65
C TYR A 646 -7.88 -17.92 6.30
N GLY A 647 -7.33 -18.65 7.28
CA GLY A 647 -6.17 -19.48 6.98
C GLY A 647 -5.98 -20.65 7.92
N SER A 648 -4.83 -21.29 7.79
CA SER A 648 -4.50 -22.62 8.32
C SER A 648 -4.87 -23.77 7.39
N PHE A 649 -5.03 -23.51 6.07
CA PHE A 649 -5.20 -24.57 5.05
C PHE A 649 -3.93 -25.40 4.79
N ASP A 650 -2.91 -25.30 5.66
CA ASP A 650 -1.65 -26.03 5.56
C ASP A 650 -1.71 -27.50 6.00
N HIS A 651 -2.60 -28.25 5.35
CA HIS A 651 -2.98 -29.61 5.73
C HIS A 651 -1.99 -30.66 5.22
N HIS A 652 -0.78 -30.67 5.79
CA HIS A 652 0.21 -31.75 5.56
C HIS A 652 -0.17 -33.10 6.22
N ARG A 653 -1.21 -33.14 7.04
CA ARG A 653 -1.69 -34.36 7.71
C ARG A 653 -3.20 -34.35 7.80
N GLY A 654 -3.82 -35.48 7.45
CA GLY A 654 -5.26 -35.70 7.59
C GLY A 654 -6.11 -34.61 6.96
N LEU A 655 -6.04 -34.44 5.63
CA LEU A 655 -6.66 -33.34 4.88
C LEU A 655 -8.18 -33.23 5.09
N ALA A 656 -8.89 -34.36 5.11
CA ALA A 656 -10.35 -34.38 4.97
C ALA A 656 -11.09 -33.62 6.08
N GLU A 657 -10.88 -33.98 7.35
CA GLU A 657 -11.57 -33.36 8.49
C GLU A 657 -11.34 -31.83 8.64
N PRO A 658 -10.10 -31.32 8.62
CA PRO A 658 -9.88 -29.89 8.75
C PRO A 658 -10.33 -29.13 7.49
N LEU A 659 -10.23 -29.70 6.28
CA LEU A 659 -10.78 -29.09 5.07
C LEU A 659 -12.31 -28.96 5.16
N ASP A 660 -13.01 -30.01 5.61
CA ASP A 660 -14.44 -30.00 5.89
C ASP A 660 -14.84 -28.86 6.83
N ALA A 661 -14.14 -28.77 7.97
CA ALA A 661 -14.44 -27.77 9.00
C ALA A 661 -14.21 -26.33 8.49
N MET A 662 -13.11 -26.11 7.76
CA MET A 662 -12.77 -24.80 7.23
C MET A 662 -13.69 -24.39 6.08
N PHE A 663 -14.02 -25.29 5.15
CA PHE A 663 -14.95 -25.00 4.07
C PHE A 663 -16.37 -24.72 4.57
N LYS A 664 -16.83 -25.39 5.64
CA LYS A 664 -18.11 -25.02 6.28
C LYS A 664 -18.12 -23.55 6.71
N LEU A 665 -17.04 -23.08 7.34
CA LEU A 665 -16.94 -21.68 7.78
C LEU A 665 -16.83 -20.71 6.61
N VAL A 666 -16.11 -21.07 5.55
CA VAL A 666 -16.07 -20.28 4.31
C VAL A 666 -17.47 -20.18 3.71
N ASP A 667 -18.16 -21.30 3.51
CA ASP A 667 -19.49 -21.34 2.88
C ASP A 667 -20.54 -20.50 3.63
N GLU A 668 -20.58 -20.61 4.97
CA GLU A 668 -21.45 -19.79 5.82
C GLU A 668 -21.16 -18.30 5.71
N ALA A 669 -19.87 -17.93 5.66
CA ALA A 669 -19.46 -16.54 5.53
C ALA A 669 -19.86 -15.96 4.16
N LEU A 670 -19.69 -16.73 3.08
CA LEU A 670 -20.13 -16.33 1.74
C LEU A 670 -21.65 -16.20 1.66
N ALA A 671 -22.40 -17.13 2.25
CA ALA A 671 -23.86 -17.11 2.29
C ALA A 671 -24.39 -15.85 3.01
N ALA A 672 -23.87 -15.59 4.21
CA ALA A 672 -24.29 -14.43 5.00
C ALA A 672 -23.91 -13.11 4.33
N TYR A 673 -22.71 -13.02 3.76
CA TYR A 673 -22.25 -11.83 3.05
C TYR A 673 -23.09 -11.53 1.80
N ALA A 674 -23.33 -12.53 0.95
CA ALA A 674 -24.16 -12.37 -0.24
C ALA A 674 -25.60 -11.96 0.13
N ALA A 675 -26.19 -12.60 1.14
CA ALA A 675 -27.53 -12.24 1.62
C ALA A 675 -27.60 -10.80 2.14
N GLU A 676 -26.60 -10.36 2.91
CA GLU A 676 -26.52 -8.99 3.42
C GLU A 676 -26.38 -7.98 2.29
N LEU A 677 -25.42 -8.18 1.38
CA LEU A 677 -25.20 -7.28 0.25
C LEU A 677 -26.41 -7.19 -0.70
N LYS A 678 -27.10 -8.31 -0.93
CA LYS A 678 -28.37 -8.32 -1.68
C LYS A 678 -29.44 -7.50 -0.95
N ALA A 679 -29.53 -7.60 0.38
CA ALA A 679 -30.50 -6.85 1.18
C ALA A 679 -30.22 -5.34 1.24
N ILE A 680 -28.96 -4.90 1.29
CA ILE A 680 -28.57 -3.49 1.27
C ILE A 680 -28.37 -2.91 -0.14
N GLY A 681 -28.56 -3.73 -1.18
CA GLY A 681 -28.49 -3.31 -2.59
C GLY A 681 -27.07 -2.98 -3.08
N LEU A 682 -26.04 -3.63 -2.53
CA LEU A 682 -24.63 -3.47 -2.92
C LEU A 682 -24.04 -4.70 -3.61
N TRP A 683 -24.81 -5.78 -3.77
CA TRP A 683 -24.37 -7.02 -4.43
C TRP A 683 -23.96 -6.80 -5.89
N GLU A 684 -24.74 -6.02 -6.64
CA GLU A 684 -24.50 -5.67 -8.06
C GLU A 684 -23.29 -4.75 -8.29
N SER A 685 -22.64 -4.32 -7.21
CA SER A 685 -21.44 -3.46 -7.25
C SER A 685 -20.24 -4.12 -6.60
N THR A 686 -20.34 -5.38 -6.17
CA THR A 686 -19.29 -6.02 -5.36
C THR A 686 -18.80 -7.29 -6.02
N VAL A 687 -17.48 -7.46 -6.06
CA VAL A 687 -16.80 -8.68 -6.48
C VAL A 687 -15.87 -9.15 -5.36
N LEU A 688 -15.95 -10.42 -5.00
CA LEU A 688 -14.99 -11.08 -4.12
C LEU A 688 -14.20 -12.10 -4.92
N VAL A 689 -12.87 -11.97 -4.87
CA VAL A 689 -11.92 -12.87 -5.53
C VAL A 689 -11.24 -13.70 -4.47
N GLU A 690 -11.42 -15.02 -4.53
CA GLU A 690 -10.65 -15.94 -3.70
C GLU A 690 -9.23 -16.07 -4.23
N THR A 691 -8.29 -16.06 -3.28
CA THR A 691 -6.88 -16.27 -3.52
C THR A 691 -6.33 -17.20 -2.45
N SER A 692 -5.29 -17.91 -2.82
CA SER A 692 -4.49 -18.74 -1.92
C SER A 692 -3.04 -18.61 -2.37
N GLU A 693 -2.10 -18.79 -1.46
CA GLU A 693 -0.66 -18.69 -1.75
C GLU A 693 -0.24 -19.60 -2.93
N PHE A 694 -0.91 -20.75 -3.04
CA PHE A 694 -0.71 -21.77 -4.07
C PHE A 694 -1.87 -22.78 -4.08
N GLY A 695 -1.94 -23.58 -5.15
CA GLY A 695 -2.66 -24.86 -5.12
C GLY A 695 -1.89 -25.95 -4.38
N ARG A 696 -2.54 -27.09 -4.09
CA ARG A 696 -1.91 -28.27 -3.45
C ARG A 696 -1.38 -29.27 -4.47
N GLN A 697 -0.47 -30.15 -4.04
CA GLN A 697 -0.11 -31.31 -4.85
C GLN A 697 -1.32 -32.20 -5.12
N ILE A 698 -1.37 -32.78 -6.32
CA ILE A 698 -2.53 -33.58 -6.72
C ILE A 698 -2.71 -34.82 -5.85
N GLY A 699 -1.63 -35.53 -5.49
CA GLY A 699 -1.70 -36.77 -4.71
C GLY A 699 -1.34 -36.60 -3.23
N PRO A 700 -1.82 -37.49 -2.33
CA PRO A 700 -1.53 -37.40 -0.91
C PRO A 700 -0.07 -37.68 -0.58
N ASN A 701 0.39 -37.06 0.51
CA ASN A 701 1.64 -37.42 1.18
C ASN A 701 1.45 -38.63 2.12
N GLY A 702 2.51 -39.05 2.81
CA GLY A 702 2.49 -40.24 3.69
C GLY A 702 1.56 -40.13 4.91
N ASN A 703 0.98 -38.97 5.19
CA ASN A 703 0.15 -38.69 6.36
C ASN A 703 -1.32 -38.39 6.00
N ALA A 704 -1.76 -38.79 4.80
CA ALA A 704 -3.08 -38.45 4.26
C ALA A 704 -3.36 -36.94 4.23
N GLY A 705 -2.31 -36.12 4.07
CA GLY A 705 -2.39 -34.70 3.75
C GLY A 705 -1.82 -34.42 2.36
N THR A 706 -1.60 -33.14 2.04
CA THR A 706 -1.02 -32.71 0.75
C THR A 706 0.08 -31.69 0.96
N ASP A 707 1.16 -31.82 0.18
CA ASP A 707 2.28 -30.87 0.22
C ASP A 707 2.06 -29.67 -0.72
N HIS A 708 2.97 -28.70 -0.69
CA HIS A 708 2.86 -27.45 -1.47
C HIS A 708 2.86 -27.72 -2.98
N GLY A 709 1.81 -27.21 -3.65
CA GLY A 709 1.61 -27.28 -5.09
C GLY A 709 2.02 -25.99 -5.81
N TRP A 710 1.36 -25.70 -6.93
CA TRP A 710 1.60 -24.49 -7.71
C TRP A 710 0.30 -23.98 -8.34
N GLY A 711 -0.20 -24.62 -9.40
CA GLY A 711 -1.50 -24.34 -10.00
C GLY A 711 -2.65 -24.88 -9.17
N GLY A 712 -3.78 -24.17 -9.19
CA GLY A 712 -5.01 -24.53 -8.48
C GLY A 712 -6.26 -23.93 -9.11
N HIS A 713 -7.40 -24.14 -8.49
CA HIS A 713 -8.70 -23.58 -8.89
C HIS A 713 -9.15 -22.53 -7.88
N TYR A 714 -9.69 -21.41 -8.37
CA TYR A 714 -10.12 -20.31 -7.53
C TYR A 714 -11.53 -19.88 -7.91
N PHE A 715 -12.31 -19.37 -6.96
CA PHE A 715 -13.66 -18.87 -7.24
C PHE A 715 -13.71 -17.34 -7.20
N VAL A 716 -14.66 -16.79 -7.95
CA VAL A 716 -15.00 -15.37 -7.93
C VAL A 716 -16.52 -15.28 -7.77
N ILE A 717 -16.99 -14.47 -6.82
CA ILE A 717 -18.42 -14.25 -6.58
C ILE A 717 -18.78 -12.77 -6.62
N GLY A 718 -20.03 -12.46 -6.93
CA GLY A 718 -20.57 -11.09 -6.97
C GLY A 718 -21.67 -10.93 -8.00
N GLY A 719 -22.53 -9.93 -7.85
CA GLY A 719 -23.61 -9.65 -8.82
C GLY A 719 -23.11 -9.37 -10.25
N PRO A 720 -22.02 -8.61 -10.45
CA PRO A 720 -21.47 -8.36 -11.79
C PRO A 720 -20.87 -9.60 -12.47
N VAL A 721 -20.62 -10.68 -11.72
CA VAL A 721 -19.89 -11.84 -12.22
C VAL A 721 -20.71 -12.53 -13.31
N LYS A 722 -20.06 -12.89 -14.42
CA LYS A 722 -20.62 -13.73 -15.47
C LYS A 722 -20.53 -15.19 -15.03
N GLY A 723 -21.34 -15.56 -14.03
CA GLY A 723 -21.25 -16.84 -13.33
C GLY A 723 -21.81 -18.04 -14.10
N GLY A 724 -21.94 -19.15 -13.39
CA GLY A 724 -22.41 -20.42 -13.95
C GLY A 724 -21.43 -21.07 -14.92
N ARG A 725 -20.15 -20.69 -14.87
CA ARG A 725 -19.11 -21.18 -15.79
C ARG A 725 -17.74 -21.35 -15.15
N ILE A 726 -16.95 -22.22 -15.75
CA ILE A 726 -15.53 -22.41 -15.45
C ILE A 726 -14.71 -21.81 -16.59
N VAL A 727 -13.94 -20.76 -16.28
CA VAL A 727 -12.98 -20.11 -17.18
C VAL A 727 -11.56 -20.63 -16.94
N GLY A 728 -10.63 -20.33 -17.84
CA GLY A 728 -9.33 -20.99 -17.85
C GLY A 728 -9.42 -22.44 -18.28
N LYS A 729 -8.38 -23.23 -18.02
CA LYS A 729 -8.27 -24.60 -18.50
C LYS A 729 -8.04 -25.56 -17.34
N TYR A 730 -9.05 -26.35 -16.97
CA TYR A 730 -8.84 -27.46 -16.04
C TYR A 730 -7.87 -28.48 -16.66
N PRO A 731 -6.95 -29.13 -15.90
CA PRO A 731 -6.02 -30.10 -16.48
C PRO A 731 -6.75 -31.25 -17.19
N ASP A 732 -6.37 -31.53 -18.45
CA ASP A 732 -6.97 -32.62 -19.25
C ASP A 732 -6.47 -34.01 -18.80
N GLU A 733 -5.34 -34.04 -18.08
CA GLU A 733 -4.70 -35.24 -17.54
C GLU A 733 -4.02 -34.95 -16.19
N LEU A 734 -4.22 -35.82 -15.20
CA LEU A 734 -3.58 -35.68 -13.87
C LEU A 734 -2.26 -36.46 -13.77
N TRP A 735 -2.03 -37.37 -14.72
CA TRP A 735 -0.82 -38.19 -14.80
C TRP A 735 0.45 -37.34 -14.88
N LEU A 736 0.46 -36.30 -15.73
CA LEU A 736 1.64 -35.49 -15.97
C LEU A 736 2.05 -34.77 -14.69
N ALA A 737 1.07 -34.22 -13.96
CA ALA A 737 1.30 -33.65 -12.65
C ALA A 737 1.87 -34.71 -11.69
N MET A 738 1.36 -35.94 -11.68
CA MET A 738 1.85 -37.00 -10.80
C MET A 738 3.33 -37.39 -11.00
N LYS A 739 3.87 -37.28 -12.22
CA LYS A 739 5.28 -37.60 -12.50
C LYS A 739 6.20 -36.39 -12.63
N ALA A 740 5.67 -35.21 -12.95
CA ALA A 740 6.46 -34.01 -13.15
C ALA A 740 6.45 -33.11 -11.91
N TRP A 741 7.49 -32.28 -11.76
CA TRP A 741 7.54 -31.17 -10.80
C TRP A 741 7.22 -31.50 -9.33
N GLY A 742 7.37 -32.77 -8.93
CA GLY A 742 7.05 -33.21 -7.58
C GLY A 742 5.55 -33.21 -7.28
N ARG A 743 4.70 -33.74 -8.18
CA ARG A 743 3.24 -33.85 -8.00
C ARG A 743 2.48 -32.52 -8.09
N ARG A 744 3.13 -31.47 -8.58
CA ARG A 744 2.57 -30.13 -8.73
C ARG A 744 1.90 -30.00 -10.09
N VAL A 745 0.67 -29.49 -10.11
CA VAL A 745 0.05 -29.04 -11.35
C VAL A 745 0.68 -27.72 -11.76
N VAL A 746 1.16 -27.64 -13.00
CA VAL A 746 1.69 -26.39 -13.57
C VAL A 746 0.50 -25.53 -14.00
N PRO A 747 0.40 -24.27 -13.53
CA PRO A 747 -0.68 -23.38 -13.95
C PRO A 747 -0.64 -23.15 -15.46
N THR A 748 -1.82 -23.07 -16.07
CA THR A 748 -2.00 -22.66 -17.47
C THR A 748 -2.62 -21.28 -17.58
N THR A 749 -3.15 -20.75 -16.47
CA THR A 749 -3.75 -19.43 -16.40
C THR A 749 -2.95 -18.58 -15.41
N PRO A 750 -2.28 -17.50 -15.84
CA PRO A 750 -1.57 -16.63 -14.90
C PRO A 750 -2.56 -15.84 -14.04
N TRP A 751 -2.20 -15.53 -12.79
CA TRP A 751 -3.00 -14.64 -11.94
C TRP A 751 -3.24 -13.26 -12.56
N ASP A 752 -2.33 -12.78 -13.41
CA ASP A 752 -2.52 -11.58 -14.24
C ASP A 752 -3.86 -11.61 -15.00
N SER A 753 -4.36 -12.78 -15.42
CA SER A 753 -5.66 -12.90 -16.11
C SER A 753 -6.83 -12.49 -15.21
N ILE A 754 -6.82 -12.96 -13.96
CA ILE A 754 -7.88 -12.67 -12.99
C ILE A 754 -7.85 -11.17 -12.68
N TRP A 755 -6.68 -10.66 -12.32
CA TRP A 755 -6.54 -9.29 -11.83
C TRP A 755 -6.65 -8.24 -12.93
N GLN A 756 -6.25 -8.53 -14.17
CA GLN A 756 -6.51 -7.65 -15.31
C GLN A 756 -8.01 -7.51 -15.54
N SER A 757 -8.76 -8.62 -15.54
CA SER A 757 -10.22 -8.57 -15.74
C SER A 757 -10.90 -7.74 -14.66
N VAL A 758 -10.47 -7.89 -13.40
CA VAL A 758 -10.96 -7.10 -12.27
C VAL A 758 -10.56 -5.63 -12.42
N ALA A 759 -9.33 -5.33 -12.85
CA ALA A 759 -8.86 -3.97 -13.08
C ALA A 759 -9.70 -3.24 -14.13
N GLU A 760 -9.95 -3.90 -15.26
CA GLU A 760 -10.81 -3.39 -16.32
C GLU A 760 -12.24 -3.16 -15.82
N TRP A 761 -12.82 -4.12 -15.07
CA TRP A 761 -14.14 -3.93 -14.45
C TRP A 761 -14.17 -2.77 -13.46
N MET A 762 -13.12 -2.56 -12.67
CA MET A 762 -12.98 -1.41 -11.77
C MET A 762 -12.78 -0.07 -12.51
N GLY A 763 -12.50 -0.10 -13.81
CA GLY A 763 -12.35 1.08 -14.68
C GLY A 763 -10.91 1.42 -15.07
N VAL A 764 -9.93 0.57 -14.76
CA VAL A 764 -8.56 0.74 -15.27
C VAL A 764 -8.60 0.49 -16.78
N SER A 765 -8.11 1.46 -17.54
CA SER A 765 -8.06 1.39 -19.00
C SER A 765 -6.66 1.73 -19.51
N GLY A 766 -6.38 1.29 -20.74
CA GLY A 766 -5.09 1.50 -21.38
C GLY A 766 -4.01 0.52 -20.93
N GLU A 767 -3.06 0.26 -21.84
CA GLU A 767 -1.97 -0.70 -21.62
C GLU A 767 -1.08 -0.31 -20.44
N GLU A 768 -0.79 0.99 -20.25
CA GLU A 768 0.06 1.46 -19.15
C GLU A 768 -0.54 1.14 -17.78
N GLY A 769 -1.83 1.47 -17.57
CA GLY A 769 -2.53 1.19 -16.33
C GLY A 769 -2.59 -0.32 -16.06
N LEU A 770 -2.95 -1.12 -17.07
CA LEU A 770 -3.03 -2.57 -16.91
C LEU A 770 -1.65 -3.21 -16.68
N ASN A 771 -0.58 -2.68 -17.27
CA ASN A 771 0.80 -3.13 -17.02
C ASN A 771 1.31 -2.68 -15.64
N GLU A 772 0.83 -1.57 -15.10
CA GLU A 772 1.07 -1.20 -13.71
C GLU A 772 0.36 -2.19 -12.78
N VAL A 773 -0.92 -2.50 -13.00
CA VAL A 773 -1.66 -3.45 -12.14
C VAL A 773 -1.09 -4.87 -12.23
N CYS A 774 -0.83 -5.37 -13.44
CA CYS A 774 -0.37 -6.73 -13.70
C CYS A 774 0.93 -6.72 -14.53
N PRO A 775 2.11 -6.53 -13.93
CA PRO A 775 3.35 -6.30 -14.69
C PRO A 775 3.85 -7.50 -15.48
N ASN A 776 3.40 -8.72 -15.17
CA ASN A 776 3.83 -9.90 -15.93
C ASN A 776 3.06 -10.04 -17.24
N ARG A 777 1.89 -9.37 -17.37
CA ARG A 777 1.01 -9.46 -18.54
C ARG A 777 1.71 -9.18 -19.87
N GLU A 778 2.70 -8.30 -19.89
CA GLU A 778 3.49 -7.96 -21.08
C GLU A 778 4.22 -9.16 -21.72
N LYS A 779 4.37 -10.26 -20.97
CA LYS A 779 4.99 -11.49 -21.45
C LYS A 779 4.01 -12.53 -21.97
N PHE A 780 2.71 -12.34 -21.74
CA PHE A 780 1.68 -13.29 -22.15
C PHE A 780 0.96 -12.75 -23.38
N ASP A 781 0.64 -13.65 -24.31
CA ASP A 781 -0.18 -13.28 -25.47
C ASP A 781 -1.58 -12.89 -25.01
N SER A 782 -2.21 -11.95 -25.71
CA SER A 782 -3.55 -11.45 -25.37
C SER A 782 -4.63 -12.53 -25.37
N GLU A 783 -4.44 -13.63 -26.12
CA GLU A 783 -5.33 -14.80 -26.11
C GLU A 783 -5.20 -15.66 -24.83
N THR A 784 -4.11 -15.52 -24.08
CA THR A 784 -3.88 -16.23 -22.81
C THR A 784 -4.50 -15.49 -21.62
N LEU A 785 -4.59 -14.16 -21.72
CA LEU A 785 -5.10 -13.30 -20.65
C LEU A 785 -6.61 -13.10 -20.78
N PHE A 786 -7.28 -12.98 -19.64
CA PHE A 786 -8.69 -12.62 -19.61
C PHE A 786 -8.85 -11.10 -19.68
N ASN A 787 -10.02 -10.68 -20.16
CA ASN A 787 -10.52 -9.32 -20.09
C ASN A 787 -11.82 -9.29 -19.25
N ALA A 788 -12.34 -8.11 -18.97
CA ALA A 788 -13.56 -7.92 -18.19
C ALA A 788 -14.73 -8.78 -18.73
N ALA A 789 -14.95 -8.82 -20.05
CA ALA A 789 -16.05 -9.58 -20.66
C ALA A 789 -15.94 -11.11 -20.49
N THR A 790 -14.76 -11.63 -20.15
CA THR A 790 -14.58 -13.04 -19.78
C THR A 790 -15.22 -13.34 -18.43
N MET A 791 -15.08 -12.44 -17.45
CA MET A 791 -15.46 -12.66 -16.05
C MET A 791 -16.69 -11.90 -15.58
N PHE A 792 -17.07 -10.81 -16.23
CA PHE A 792 -18.13 -9.91 -15.82
C PHE A 792 -19.18 -9.73 -16.93
N THR A 793 -20.41 -9.45 -16.50
CA THR A 793 -21.49 -9.06 -17.39
C THR A 793 -21.35 -7.58 -17.76
N ASP A 794 -21.72 -7.22 -18.98
CA ASP A 794 -21.79 -5.81 -19.37
C ASP A 794 -22.94 -5.16 -18.59
N SER A 795 -22.69 -4.10 -17.83
CA SER A 795 -23.80 -3.36 -17.23
C SER A 795 -24.55 -2.60 -18.33
N CYS A 796 -25.87 -2.40 -18.20
CA CYS A 796 -26.59 -1.57 -19.17
C CYS A 796 -26.07 -0.09 -19.19
N ALA A 797 -25.32 0.34 -18.16
CA ALA A 797 -24.59 1.62 -18.15
C ALA A 797 -23.35 1.59 -19.06
N ASP A 798 -22.60 0.48 -19.09
CA ASP A 798 -21.45 0.29 -19.99
C ASP A 798 -21.89 0.19 -21.47
N ILE A 799 -23.06 -0.42 -21.72
CA ILE A 799 -23.67 -0.50 -23.06
C ILE A 799 -24.06 0.91 -23.58
N GLY A 800 -24.49 1.82 -22.69
CA GLY A 800 -24.80 3.20 -23.04
C GLY A 800 -23.61 3.97 -23.63
N ALA A 801 -22.40 3.74 -23.11
CA ALA A 801 -21.17 4.35 -23.63
C ALA A 801 -20.78 3.75 -25.00
N VAL A 802 -20.91 2.44 -25.18
CA VAL A 802 -20.61 1.75 -26.44
C VAL A 802 -21.60 2.10 -27.56
N CYS A 803 -22.89 2.29 -27.23
CA CYS A 803 -23.92 2.65 -28.20
C CYS A 803 -23.78 4.07 -28.77
N THR A 804 -23.06 4.98 -28.10
CA THR A 804 -22.76 6.31 -28.65
C THR A 804 -21.65 6.31 -29.70
N ALA A 805 -20.87 5.23 -29.79
CA ALA A 805 -19.71 5.13 -30.68
C ALA A 805 -19.99 4.45 -32.03
N SER A 806 -21.15 3.81 -32.23
CA SER A 806 -21.52 3.21 -33.53
C SER A 806 -23.02 3.36 -33.83
N ALA A 807 -23.34 3.87 -35.02
CA ALA A 807 -24.70 4.16 -35.45
C ALA A 807 -25.56 2.91 -35.77
N ASP A 808 -25.01 1.69 -35.58
CA ASP A 808 -25.62 0.44 -36.08
C ASP A 808 -26.23 -0.46 -34.99
N CYS A 809 -26.20 -0.10 -33.70
CA CYS A 809 -26.70 -0.95 -32.59
C CYS A 809 -28.12 -0.63 -32.08
N CYS A 810 -29.03 -0.14 -32.93
CA CYS A 810 -30.39 0.26 -32.53
C CYS A 810 -31.40 -0.91 -32.35
N SER A 811 -31.03 -2.02 -31.70
CA SER A 811 -32.02 -3.09 -31.39
C SER A 811 -31.87 -3.84 -30.07
N LEU A 812 -31.16 -3.32 -29.05
CA LEU A 812 -31.22 -3.90 -27.70
C LEU A 812 -32.49 -3.44 -26.95
N LEU A 813 -33.38 -4.40 -26.67
CA LEU A 813 -34.56 -4.20 -25.82
C LEU A 813 -34.14 -4.35 -24.36
N CYS A 814 -34.10 -3.25 -23.61
CA CYS A 814 -34.02 -3.29 -22.15
C CYS A 814 -35.34 -3.89 -21.61
N HIS A 815 -35.27 -5.09 -21.01
CA HIS A 815 -36.39 -5.60 -20.21
C HIS A 815 -36.34 -5.00 -18.80
N GLY A 816 -37.52 -4.79 -18.20
CA GLY A 816 -37.72 -4.06 -16.94
C GLY A 816 -37.08 -4.67 -15.68
N ASP A 817 -36.24 -5.70 -15.83
CA ASP A 817 -35.55 -6.41 -14.76
C ASP A 817 -34.03 -6.11 -14.74
N GLY A 818 -33.54 -5.14 -15.53
CA GLY A 818 -32.14 -4.68 -15.46
C GLY A 818 -31.11 -5.55 -16.20
N LEU A 819 -31.53 -6.64 -16.85
CA LEU A 819 -30.68 -7.47 -17.72
C LEU A 819 -30.82 -7.06 -19.19
N CYS A 820 -29.70 -6.79 -19.85
CA CYS A 820 -29.60 -6.57 -21.29
C CYS A 820 -29.28 -7.91 -22.00
N VAL A 821 -30.10 -8.34 -22.98
CA VAL A 821 -29.88 -9.55 -23.82
C VAL A 821 -29.48 -9.15 -25.23
#